data_AF-A0A956G376-F1
#
_entry.id   AF-A0A956G376-F1
#
_cell.length_a   1.000
_cell.length_b   1.000
_cell.length_c   1.000
_cell.angle_alpha   90.00
_cell.angle_beta   90.00
_cell.angle_gamma   90.00
#
_symmetry.space_group_name_H-M   'P 1'
#
loop_
_entity.id
_entity.type
_entity.pdbx_description
1 polymer ?
#
loop_
_entity_poly.entity_id
_entity_poly.type
_entity_poly.pdbx_seq_one_letter_code
_entity_poly.pdbx_strand_id
1 'polypeptide(L)'
;MLRHWLHDLVRALLRPIAVLRKVDRTDLRPDLIAGLTCSVVMLPQAMAYATVAELPISVGLFAAVVGTTVGALWGSSHHLQTGPTNAASLLVLSSLVGIAAPGSQQYLIACGTLAVLAGLVRVLMGAVRLGVLVSFIADSLIIGFTTGIALLIVGSQLRPLLGLDIAGDPNFFINISRAAEHASATNWICVAIGFGTLLVMLVARRIDRRLPDALLGMVGATLAVALFDLVKLGVATVGVLPRSLPPPRALPLLDWSHVEPLLSGALAIAAMGLVEALSIARAIAVQSGQQLDSNQEFIGQGLANIAAGFLSGYPCSGSFTRSALIYQSGGRTPLANVFAALAVLTAMLIFAPWAAHMPRAALAGVLIVTAYRMIDFAEIKRIARSSRGDTLILFATALATLTLPLRWAVLTGLLISLTRYVVRTATPAVIEVVPDQAYRHLVARPDKPSCPQLSIFAVRGSLYFGAVQHVEHRLVENLLEHPDQRYLMLRLGGVDHCDVSGIRMLEAVVRRYREHGGDVYICGVRPPVRRLMKSAGFDELLGLRNLLTGDDAIAHVFFNVLDPLYCVHRCAVRVFAECQAVRKGPDVDDADDMPHLAPLEDLEDDGGLAVDDVAARLEREEQLALVDVREPEEHSRGHIAGALSLPLRELIERKDELPETRPLLLVCRTGRRSAHALRMLSGHVDLDDIHRMRGGMLAWRAAGLPLEVGDADEIGELAADDETPNRSEL
;
A
#
# COMPACT_ATOMS: atom_id res chain seq x y z
N MET A 1 -16.21 6.30 20.20
CA MET A 1 -16.34 5.48 18.98
C MET A 1 -17.80 5.34 18.51
N LEU A 2 -18.72 4.85 19.35
CA LEU A 2 -20.14 4.63 18.98
C LEU A 2 -20.89 5.89 18.49
N ARG A 3 -20.68 7.05 19.13
CA ARG A 3 -21.34 8.32 18.75
C ARG A 3 -20.92 8.84 17.37
N HIS A 4 -19.65 8.64 16.99
CA HIS A 4 -19.16 8.98 15.65
C HIS A 4 -19.75 8.04 14.60
N TRP A 5 -19.81 6.74 14.90
CA TRP A 5 -20.43 5.74 14.04
C TRP A 5 -21.92 6.03 13.78
N LEU A 6 -22.69 6.34 14.82
CA LEU A 6 -24.11 6.67 14.69
C LEU A 6 -24.33 7.93 13.84
N HIS A 7 -23.48 8.93 14.02
CA HIS A 7 -23.55 10.19 13.30
C HIS A 7 -23.25 10.01 11.80
N ASP A 8 -22.31 9.14 11.44
CA ASP A 8 -22.02 8.82 10.04
C ASP A 8 -23.15 8.03 9.38
N LEU A 9 -23.79 7.10 10.11
CA LEU A 9 -24.96 6.37 9.63
C LEU A 9 -26.15 7.31 9.36
N VAL A 10 -26.41 8.27 10.24
CA VAL A 10 -27.48 9.27 10.04
C VAL A 10 -27.17 10.13 8.81
N ARG A 11 -25.92 10.57 8.64
CA ARG A 11 -25.50 11.28 7.40
C ARG A 11 -25.72 10.43 6.15
N ALA A 12 -25.42 9.14 6.22
CA ALA A 12 -25.62 8.22 5.11
C ALA A 12 -27.09 8.11 4.68
N LEU A 13 -28.02 8.08 5.64
CA LEU A 13 -29.46 8.00 5.38
C LEU A 13 -30.04 9.32 4.88
N LEU A 14 -29.51 10.46 5.35
CA LEU A 14 -29.96 11.81 4.94
C LEU A 14 -29.34 12.29 3.61
N ARG A 15 -28.55 11.44 2.94
CA ARG A 15 -27.88 11.78 1.67
C ARG A 15 -28.81 12.33 0.58
N PRO A 16 -30.03 11.84 0.35
CA PRO A 16 -30.90 12.40 -0.70
C PRO A 16 -31.16 13.90 -0.53
N ILE A 17 -31.28 14.38 0.72
CA ILE A 17 -31.44 15.80 1.03
C ILE A 17 -30.16 16.58 0.66
N ALA A 18 -28.99 16.02 0.95
CA ALA A 18 -27.71 16.62 0.59
C ALA A 18 -27.52 16.68 -0.93
N VAL A 19 -27.94 15.64 -1.68
CA VAL A 19 -27.93 15.63 -3.14
C VAL A 19 -28.83 16.75 -3.67
N LEU A 20 -30.09 16.79 -3.25
CA LEU A 20 -31.06 17.79 -3.74
C LEU A 20 -30.65 19.24 -3.40
N ARG A 21 -29.93 19.47 -2.29
CA ARG A 21 -29.40 20.79 -1.92
C ARG A 21 -28.19 21.24 -2.74
N LYS A 22 -27.41 20.30 -3.30
CA LYS A 22 -26.19 20.59 -4.08
C LYS A 22 -26.44 20.68 -5.59
N VAL A 23 -27.60 20.23 -6.06
CA VAL A 23 -27.95 20.26 -7.49
C VAL A 23 -28.29 21.69 -7.90
N ASP A 24 -27.58 22.19 -8.90
CA ASP A 24 -27.88 23.48 -9.52
C ASP A 24 -28.80 23.31 -10.74
N ARG A 25 -29.54 24.38 -11.09
CA ARG A 25 -30.42 24.39 -12.27
C ARG A 25 -29.67 24.09 -13.57
N THR A 26 -28.38 24.42 -13.63
CA THR A 26 -27.50 24.16 -14.78
C THR A 26 -27.25 22.68 -15.03
N ASP A 27 -27.48 21.82 -14.03
CA ASP A 27 -27.21 20.38 -14.13
C ASP A 27 -28.44 19.58 -14.60
N LEU A 28 -29.65 20.11 -14.41
CA LEU A 28 -30.89 19.41 -14.73
C LEU A 28 -31.01 19.03 -16.21
N ARG A 29 -30.63 19.92 -17.14
CA ARG A 29 -30.72 19.64 -18.57
C ARG A 29 -29.70 18.57 -19.02
N PRO A 30 -28.40 18.67 -18.70
CA PRO A 30 -27.44 17.60 -18.94
C PRO A 30 -27.88 16.25 -18.34
N ASP A 31 -28.35 16.26 -17.09
CA ASP A 31 -28.78 15.05 -16.39
C ASP A 31 -30.02 14.42 -17.03
N LEU A 32 -31.00 15.23 -17.46
CA LEU A 32 -32.18 14.73 -18.17
C LEU A 32 -31.80 14.08 -19.50
N ILE A 33 -30.92 14.72 -20.28
CA ILE A 33 -30.42 14.18 -21.55
C ILE A 33 -29.68 12.86 -21.33
N ALA A 34 -28.79 12.82 -20.34
CA ALA A 34 -28.06 11.61 -19.98
C ALA A 34 -29.01 10.49 -19.53
N GLY A 35 -30.00 10.81 -18.70
CA GLY A 35 -31.00 9.87 -18.22
C GLY A 35 -31.86 9.28 -19.34
N LEU A 36 -32.37 10.11 -20.24
CA LEU A 36 -33.13 9.67 -21.41
C LEU A 36 -32.27 8.77 -22.31
N THR A 37 -31.02 9.17 -22.58
CA THR A 37 -30.10 8.38 -23.39
C THR A 37 -29.78 7.02 -22.77
N CYS A 38 -29.59 6.96 -21.46
CA CYS A 38 -29.34 5.70 -20.75
C CYS A 38 -30.58 4.79 -20.72
N SER A 39 -31.78 5.36 -20.57
CA SER A 39 -33.04 4.61 -20.50
C SER A 39 -33.28 3.70 -21.71
N VAL A 40 -32.85 4.17 -22.89
CA VAL A 40 -32.89 3.45 -24.17
C VAL A 40 -32.18 2.10 -24.08
N VAL A 41 -31.01 2.05 -23.42
CA VAL A 41 -30.23 0.82 -23.24
C VAL A 41 -30.70 0.04 -22.01
N MET A 42 -31.07 0.76 -20.95
CA MET A 42 -31.53 0.18 -19.69
C MET A 42 -32.76 -0.71 -19.86
N LEU A 43 -33.71 -0.30 -20.70
CA LEU A 43 -34.97 -0.99 -20.93
C LEU A 43 -34.78 -2.42 -21.50
N PRO A 44 -34.18 -2.62 -22.69
CA PRO A 44 -33.98 -3.96 -23.26
C PRO A 44 -33.07 -4.84 -22.39
N GLN A 45 -32.08 -4.26 -21.71
CA GLN A 45 -31.21 -5.00 -20.80
C GLN A 45 -31.99 -5.54 -19.59
N ALA A 46 -32.83 -4.71 -18.97
CA ALA A 46 -33.66 -5.16 -17.84
C ALA A 46 -34.64 -6.27 -18.26
N MET A 47 -35.19 -6.22 -19.48
CA MET A 47 -36.02 -7.30 -20.03
C MET A 47 -35.21 -8.59 -20.19
N ALA A 48 -34.06 -8.52 -20.86
CA ALA A 48 -33.21 -9.69 -21.10
C ALA A 48 -32.74 -10.33 -19.79
N TYR A 49 -32.32 -9.53 -18.81
CA TYR A 49 -31.85 -10.04 -17.53
C TYR A 49 -32.98 -10.60 -16.66
N ALA A 50 -34.21 -10.10 -16.77
CA ALA A 50 -35.37 -10.74 -16.14
C ALA A 50 -35.57 -12.16 -16.70
N THR A 51 -35.49 -12.32 -18.03
CA THR A 51 -35.61 -13.62 -18.68
C THR A 51 -34.50 -14.58 -18.27
N VAL A 52 -33.26 -14.10 -18.11
CA VAL A 52 -32.14 -14.91 -17.59
C VAL A 52 -32.38 -15.39 -16.16
N ALA A 53 -33.08 -14.61 -15.34
CA ALA A 53 -33.49 -15.01 -14.00
C ALA A 53 -34.80 -15.83 -13.99
N GLU A 54 -35.35 -16.18 -15.16
CA GLU A 54 -36.65 -16.83 -15.31
C GLU A 54 -37.80 -16.08 -14.60
N LEU A 55 -37.72 -14.75 -14.65
CA LEU A 55 -38.68 -13.83 -14.06
C LEU A 55 -39.55 -13.13 -15.13
N PRO A 56 -40.78 -12.71 -14.77
CA PRO A 56 -41.56 -11.82 -15.61
C PRO A 56 -40.79 -10.54 -15.93
N ILE A 57 -40.90 -10.07 -17.18
CA ILE A 57 -40.22 -8.84 -17.64
C ILE A 57 -40.59 -7.62 -16.78
N SER A 58 -41.84 -7.54 -16.31
CA SER A 58 -42.31 -6.46 -15.44
C SER A 58 -41.53 -6.37 -14.12
N VAL A 59 -41.16 -7.52 -13.54
CA VAL A 59 -40.33 -7.60 -12.32
C VAL A 59 -38.95 -7.01 -12.57
N GLY A 60 -38.32 -7.31 -13.72
CA GLY A 60 -37.00 -6.75 -14.03
C GLY A 60 -37.00 -5.28 -14.39
N LEU A 61 -37.98 -4.81 -15.17
CA LEU A 61 -38.12 -3.37 -15.45
C LEU A 61 -38.33 -2.59 -14.16
N PHE A 62 -39.16 -3.10 -13.26
CA PHE A 62 -39.45 -2.43 -12.00
C PHE A 62 -38.26 -2.48 -11.03
N ALA A 63 -37.53 -3.61 -10.96
CA ALA A 63 -36.26 -3.70 -10.25
C ALA A 63 -35.25 -2.68 -10.77
N ALA A 64 -35.21 -2.44 -12.08
CA ALA A 64 -34.35 -1.42 -12.68
C ALA A 64 -34.77 -0.01 -12.23
N VAL A 65 -36.05 0.32 -12.27
CA VAL A 65 -36.57 1.65 -11.83
C VAL A 65 -36.24 1.91 -10.36
N VAL A 66 -36.59 0.97 -9.47
CA VAL A 66 -36.39 1.12 -8.02
C VAL A 66 -34.90 1.11 -7.69
N GLY A 67 -34.16 0.11 -8.19
CA GLY A 67 -32.74 -0.04 -7.93
C GLY A 67 -31.93 1.18 -8.41
N THR A 68 -32.22 1.70 -9.60
CA THR A 68 -31.53 2.89 -10.13
C THR A 68 -31.85 4.13 -9.29
N THR A 69 -33.11 4.33 -8.90
CA THR A 69 -33.52 5.51 -8.13
C THR A 69 -32.88 5.52 -6.74
N VAL A 70 -32.99 4.41 -6.01
CA VAL A 70 -32.48 4.32 -4.64
C VAL A 70 -30.95 4.27 -4.64
N GLY A 71 -30.35 3.53 -5.59
CA GLY A 71 -28.90 3.49 -5.76
C GLY A 71 -28.31 4.87 -6.03
N ALA A 72 -28.96 5.70 -6.85
CA ALA A 72 -28.49 7.05 -7.14
C ALA A 72 -28.62 8.01 -5.94
N LEU A 73 -29.73 7.94 -5.19
CA LEU A 73 -30.00 8.91 -4.11
C LEU A 73 -29.22 8.61 -2.84
N TRP A 74 -28.94 7.33 -2.54
CA TRP A 74 -28.19 6.91 -1.36
C TRP A 74 -26.76 6.45 -1.66
N GLY A 75 -26.43 6.09 -2.91
CA GLY A 75 -25.08 5.69 -3.33
C GLY A 75 -24.13 6.87 -3.48
N SER A 76 -22.83 6.56 -3.57
CA SER A 76 -21.75 7.54 -3.57
C SER A 76 -21.45 8.16 -4.92
N SER A 77 -21.49 7.32 -5.96
CA SER A 77 -21.22 7.73 -7.32
C SER A 77 -22.34 8.58 -7.90
N HIS A 78 -21.97 9.58 -8.71
CA HIS A 78 -22.91 10.35 -9.52
C HIS A 78 -23.40 9.59 -10.74
N HIS A 79 -22.63 8.61 -11.22
CA HIS A 79 -22.83 7.97 -12.53
C HIS A 79 -23.18 6.49 -12.42
N LEU A 80 -22.88 5.83 -11.30
CA LEU A 80 -23.15 4.41 -11.15
C LEU A 80 -24.65 4.12 -11.29
N GLN A 81 -24.98 3.30 -12.28
CA GLN A 81 -26.33 2.92 -12.60
C GLN A 81 -26.60 1.52 -12.02
N THR A 82 -27.47 1.46 -11.01
CA THR A 82 -27.85 0.23 -10.31
C THR A 82 -29.11 -0.38 -10.89
N GLY A 83 -29.11 -1.68 -11.17
CA GLY A 83 -30.30 -2.39 -11.61
C GLY A 83 -30.01 -3.86 -11.89
N PRO A 84 -30.92 -4.58 -12.56
CA PRO A 84 -30.66 -5.91 -13.10
C PRO A 84 -29.34 -5.99 -13.86
N THR A 85 -28.58 -7.05 -13.62
CA THR A 85 -27.38 -7.42 -14.40
C THR A 85 -27.40 -8.90 -14.73
N ASN A 86 -26.70 -9.29 -15.79
CA ASN A 86 -26.59 -10.70 -16.18
C ASN A 86 -26.07 -11.58 -15.02
N ALA A 87 -25.03 -11.10 -14.32
CA ALA A 87 -24.43 -11.84 -13.22
C ALA A 87 -25.39 -12.01 -12.03
N ALA A 88 -26.10 -10.94 -11.63
CA ALA A 88 -27.09 -11.02 -10.56
C ALA A 88 -28.23 -11.96 -10.96
N SER A 89 -28.73 -11.88 -12.19
CA SER A 89 -29.79 -12.77 -12.69
C SER A 89 -29.42 -14.24 -12.70
N LEU A 90 -28.21 -14.59 -13.18
CA LEU A 90 -27.72 -15.97 -13.16
C LEU A 90 -27.55 -16.49 -11.74
N LEU A 91 -27.07 -15.64 -10.82
CA LEU A 91 -26.94 -16.03 -9.41
C LEU A 91 -28.30 -16.28 -8.77
N VAL A 92 -29.28 -15.41 -9.03
CA VAL A 92 -30.67 -15.58 -8.57
C VAL A 92 -31.23 -16.90 -9.08
N LEU A 93 -31.11 -17.19 -10.37
CA LEU A 93 -31.56 -18.46 -10.94
C LEU A 93 -30.87 -19.65 -10.25
N SER A 94 -29.54 -19.64 -10.21
CA SER A 94 -28.75 -20.75 -9.63
C SER A 94 -28.99 -20.97 -8.14
N SER A 95 -29.29 -19.90 -7.39
CA SER A 95 -29.57 -19.98 -5.95
C SER A 95 -30.99 -20.43 -5.64
N LEU A 96 -31.93 -20.26 -6.56
CA LEU A 96 -33.35 -20.48 -6.30
C LEU A 96 -33.94 -21.71 -7.00
N VAL A 97 -33.33 -22.19 -8.09
CA VAL A 97 -33.88 -23.31 -8.88
C VAL A 97 -34.05 -24.61 -8.06
N GLY A 98 -33.24 -24.80 -7.02
CA GLY A 98 -33.38 -25.92 -6.08
C GLY A 98 -34.36 -25.69 -4.93
N ILE A 99 -34.90 -24.48 -4.78
CA ILE A 99 -35.74 -24.05 -3.65
C ILE A 99 -37.19 -23.85 -4.10
N ALA A 100 -37.40 -23.24 -5.27
CA ALA A 100 -38.72 -22.97 -5.82
C ALA A 100 -38.72 -23.13 -7.35
N ALA A 101 -39.83 -23.63 -7.89
CA ALA A 101 -40.01 -23.76 -9.32
C ALA A 101 -40.08 -22.38 -10.00
N PRO A 102 -39.29 -22.11 -11.04
CA PRO A 102 -39.35 -20.85 -11.79
C PRO A 102 -40.77 -20.50 -12.25
N GLY A 103 -41.11 -19.21 -12.23
CA GLY A 103 -42.46 -18.72 -12.53
C GLY A 103 -43.52 -18.92 -11.44
N SER A 104 -43.27 -19.73 -10.41
CA SER A 104 -44.19 -19.88 -9.28
C SER A 104 -44.26 -18.62 -8.41
N GLN A 105 -45.36 -18.46 -7.65
CA GLN A 105 -45.49 -17.38 -6.67
C GLN A 105 -44.40 -17.46 -5.59
N GLN A 106 -44.01 -18.67 -5.18
CA GLN A 106 -42.97 -18.91 -4.19
C GLN A 106 -41.59 -18.48 -4.70
N TYR A 107 -41.29 -18.74 -5.97
CA TYR A 107 -40.05 -18.28 -6.60
C TYR A 107 -39.93 -16.75 -6.58
N LEU A 108 -41.01 -16.05 -6.91
CA LEU A 108 -41.03 -14.59 -6.89
C LEU A 108 -40.88 -14.02 -5.47
N ILE A 109 -41.47 -14.67 -4.45
CA ILE A 109 -41.27 -14.31 -3.04
C ILE A 109 -39.80 -14.54 -2.64
N ALA A 110 -39.22 -15.68 -3.02
CA ALA A 110 -37.84 -15.99 -2.74
C ALA A 110 -36.87 -14.98 -3.37
N CYS A 111 -37.12 -14.53 -4.61
CA CYS A 111 -36.34 -13.47 -5.25
C CYS A 111 -36.38 -12.14 -4.47
N GLY A 112 -37.56 -11.71 -4.03
CA GLY A 112 -37.71 -10.49 -3.24
C GLY A 112 -37.00 -10.60 -1.88
N THR A 113 -37.18 -11.72 -1.18
CA THR A 113 -36.48 -12.01 0.09
C THR A 113 -34.97 -12.03 -0.11
N LEU A 114 -34.48 -12.69 -1.16
CA LEU A 114 -33.06 -12.76 -1.51
C LEU A 114 -32.46 -11.36 -1.76
N ALA A 115 -33.21 -10.46 -2.41
CA ALA A 115 -32.82 -9.06 -2.59
C ALA A 115 -32.68 -8.33 -1.26
N VAL A 116 -33.68 -8.46 -0.38
CA VAL A 116 -33.63 -7.84 0.95
C VAL A 116 -32.43 -8.36 1.76
N LEU A 117 -32.22 -9.67 1.81
CA LEU A 117 -31.10 -10.27 2.56
C LEU A 117 -29.75 -9.82 2.01
N ALA A 118 -29.56 -9.87 0.68
CA ALA A 118 -28.33 -9.40 0.06
C ALA A 118 -28.10 -7.89 0.32
N GLY A 119 -29.18 -7.10 0.32
CA GLY A 119 -29.15 -5.69 0.63
C GLY A 119 -28.75 -5.40 2.09
N LEU A 120 -29.30 -6.15 3.06
CA LEU A 120 -28.95 -6.06 4.48
C LEU A 120 -27.47 -6.36 4.70
N VAL A 121 -26.93 -7.41 4.06
CA VAL A 121 -25.49 -7.73 4.13
C VAL A 121 -24.65 -6.55 3.63
N ARG A 122 -25.00 -5.93 2.49
CA ARG A 122 -24.26 -4.77 1.96
C ARG A 122 -24.35 -3.53 2.86
N VAL A 123 -25.52 -3.25 3.44
CA VAL A 123 -25.67 -2.15 4.42
C VAL A 123 -24.77 -2.42 5.63
N LEU A 124 -24.75 -3.65 6.15
CA LEU A 124 -23.89 -4.04 7.27
C LEU A 124 -22.41 -3.83 6.93
N MET A 125 -21.97 -4.28 5.74
CA MET A 125 -20.59 -4.10 5.27
C MET A 125 -20.19 -2.62 5.17
N GLY A 126 -21.08 -1.76 4.67
CA GLY A 126 -20.86 -0.31 4.62
C GLY A 126 -20.79 0.31 6.02
N ALA A 127 -21.67 -0.14 6.93
CA ALA A 127 -21.73 0.35 8.30
C ALA A 127 -20.47 -0.03 9.12
N VAL A 128 -19.91 -1.23 8.93
CA VAL A 128 -18.64 -1.64 9.56
C VAL A 128 -17.39 -1.14 8.82
N ARG A 129 -17.57 -0.28 7.80
CA ARG A 129 -16.52 0.38 7.03
C ARG A 129 -15.58 -0.56 6.24
N LEU A 130 -16.12 -1.63 5.67
CA LEU A 130 -15.34 -2.56 4.83
C LEU A 130 -14.93 -1.98 3.46
N GLY A 131 -15.34 -0.75 3.15
CA GLY A 131 -14.90 -0.01 1.97
C GLY A 131 -13.41 0.36 1.96
N VAL A 132 -12.66 0.08 3.03
CA VAL A 132 -11.18 0.16 3.01
C VAL A 132 -10.56 -0.86 2.05
N LEU A 133 -11.23 -2.01 1.82
CA LEU A 133 -10.74 -3.06 0.92
C LEU A 133 -10.63 -2.58 -0.53
N VAL A 134 -11.34 -1.51 -0.87
CA VAL A 134 -11.33 -0.89 -2.19
C VAL A 134 -10.01 -0.19 -2.48
N SER A 135 -9.34 0.31 -1.45
CA SER A 135 -8.07 1.03 -1.57
C SER A 135 -6.95 0.17 -2.17
N PHE A 136 -7.10 -1.16 -2.17
CA PHE A 136 -6.14 -2.09 -2.75
C PHE A 136 -6.30 -2.32 -4.26
N ILE A 137 -7.34 -1.76 -4.88
CA ILE A 137 -7.49 -1.80 -6.34
C ILE A 137 -6.48 -0.81 -6.94
N ALA A 138 -5.55 -1.28 -7.77
CA ALA A 138 -4.59 -0.41 -8.45
C ALA A 138 -5.26 0.34 -9.61
N ASP A 139 -4.77 1.54 -9.95
CA ASP A 139 -5.31 2.29 -11.09
C ASP A 139 -5.01 1.56 -12.42
N SER A 140 -3.89 0.85 -12.51
CA SER A 140 -3.54 -0.02 -13.64
C SER A 140 -4.54 -1.16 -13.86
N LEU A 141 -5.07 -1.73 -12.78
CA LEU A 141 -6.14 -2.72 -12.82
C LEU A 141 -7.42 -2.11 -13.41
N ILE A 142 -7.78 -0.90 -12.98
CA ILE A 142 -9.00 -0.20 -13.45
C ILE A 142 -8.91 0.12 -14.95
N ILE A 143 -7.78 0.63 -15.41
CA ILE A 143 -7.55 0.92 -16.83
C ILE A 143 -7.56 -0.37 -17.66
N GLY A 144 -6.95 -1.45 -17.16
CA GLY A 144 -7.00 -2.77 -17.81
C GLY A 144 -8.43 -3.33 -17.90
N PHE A 145 -9.17 -3.25 -16.80
CA PHE A 145 -10.55 -3.71 -16.69
C PHE A 145 -11.50 -2.93 -17.62
N THR A 146 -11.42 -1.60 -17.61
CA THR A 146 -12.24 -0.74 -18.48
C THR A 146 -11.98 -0.99 -19.96
N THR A 147 -10.70 -1.15 -20.34
CA THR A 147 -10.28 -1.51 -21.70
C THR A 147 -10.81 -2.88 -22.11
N GLY A 148 -10.69 -3.87 -21.21
CA GLY A 148 -11.21 -5.21 -21.42
C GLY A 148 -12.73 -5.22 -21.62
N ILE A 149 -13.50 -4.49 -20.79
CA ILE A 149 -14.96 -4.39 -20.95
C ILE A 149 -15.31 -3.70 -22.26
N ALA A 150 -14.62 -2.61 -22.63
CA ALA A 150 -14.88 -1.91 -23.88
C ALA A 150 -14.78 -2.86 -25.08
N LEU A 151 -13.69 -3.62 -25.16
CA LEU A 151 -13.48 -4.63 -26.20
C LEU A 151 -14.51 -5.76 -26.12
N LEU A 152 -14.84 -6.25 -24.92
CA LEU A 152 -15.87 -7.27 -24.71
C LEU A 152 -17.24 -6.80 -25.22
N ILE A 153 -17.61 -5.54 -24.95
CA ILE A 153 -18.84 -4.93 -25.47
C ILE A 153 -18.80 -4.96 -26.99
N VAL A 154 -17.73 -4.49 -27.64
CA VAL A 154 -17.61 -4.52 -29.11
C VAL A 154 -17.82 -5.94 -29.67
N GLY A 155 -17.19 -6.96 -29.08
CA GLY A 155 -17.38 -8.35 -29.50
C GLY A 155 -18.81 -8.86 -29.30
N SER A 156 -19.44 -8.53 -28.16
CA SER A 156 -20.82 -8.94 -27.87
C SER A 156 -21.86 -8.26 -28.78
N GLN A 157 -21.56 -7.05 -29.27
CA GLN A 157 -22.45 -6.27 -30.13
C GLN A 157 -22.32 -6.60 -31.62
N LEU A 158 -21.31 -7.39 -32.02
CA LEU A 158 -21.10 -7.74 -33.42
C LEU A 158 -22.28 -8.54 -34.00
N ARG A 159 -22.87 -9.45 -33.23
CA ARG A 159 -23.99 -10.30 -33.66
C ARG A 159 -25.27 -9.48 -33.94
N PRO A 160 -25.79 -8.65 -33.01
CA PRO A 160 -26.95 -7.82 -33.28
C PRO A 160 -26.68 -6.75 -34.35
N LEU A 161 -25.42 -6.30 -34.51
CA LEU A 161 -25.03 -5.39 -35.59
C LEU A 161 -25.15 -6.05 -36.98
N LEU A 162 -24.67 -7.30 -37.11
CA LEU A 162 -24.77 -8.09 -38.33
C LEU A 162 -26.17 -8.72 -38.55
N GLY A 163 -27.06 -8.63 -37.56
CA GLY A 163 -28.39 -9.24 -37.60
C GLY A 163 -28.37 -10.77 -37.53
N LEU A 164 -27.34 -11.35 -36.89
CA LEU A 164 -27.17 -12.80 -36.77
C LEU A 164 -27.93 -13.33 -35.55
N ASP A 165 -28.75 -14.37 -35.75
CA ASP A 165 -29.46 -15.06 -34.66
C ASP A 165 -28.62 -16.20 -34.08
N ILE A 166 -27.59 -15.84 -33.31
CA ILE A 166 -26.66 -16.78 -32.69
C ILE A 166 -26.51 -16.54 -31.19
N ALA A 167 -26.48 -17.63 -30.41
CA ALA A 167 -26.41 -17.59 -28.94
C ALA A 167 -25.12 -16.95 -28.42
N GLY A 168 -25.28 -15.86 -27.67
CA GLY A 168 -24.22 -15.08 -27.00
C GLY A 168 -23.22 -15.95 -26.21
N ASP A 169 -21.99 -15.48 -26.06
CA ASP A 169 -20.98 -16.13 -25.22
C ASP A 169 -20.31 -15.10 -24.30
N PRO A 170 -19.97 -15.43 -23.03
CA PRO A 170 -19.18 -14.53 -22.18
C PRO A 170 -17.76 -14.27 -22.71
N ASN A 171 -17.19 -15.16 -23.52
CA ASN A 171 -15.83 -15.04 -24.03
C ASN A 171 -15.78 -14.22 -25.33
N PHE A 172 -14.95 -13.18 -25.36
CA PHE A 172 -14.79 -12.30 -26.52
C PHE A 172 -14.39 -13.06 -27.79
N PHE A 173 -13.37 -13.93 -27.71
CA PHE A 173 -12.84 -14.64 -28.88
C PHE A 173 -13.87 -15.61 -29.48
N ILE A 174 -14.68 -16.25 -28.64
CA ILE A 174 -15.78 -17.12 -29.09
C ILE A 174 -16.87 -16.31 -29.81
N ASN A 175 -17.19 -15.09 -29.32
CA ASN A 175 -18.13 -14.22 -30.03
C ASN A 175 -17.63 -13.85 -31.43
N ILE A 176 -16.34 -13.50 -31.55
CA ILE A 176 -15.73 -13.11 -32.82
C ILE A 176 -15.67 -14.31 -33.78
N SER A 177 -15.25 -15.50 -33.30
CA SER A 177 -15.17 -16.69 -34.14
C SER A 177 -16.55 -17.10 -34.66
N ARG A 178 -17.58 -17.15 -33.80
CA ARG A 178 -18.95 -17.49 -34.21
C ARG A 178 -19.51 -16.47 -35.21
N ALA A 179 -19.23 -15.19 -35.03
CA ALA A 179 -19.65 -14.15 -35.97
C ALA A 179 -18.95 -14.29 -37.32
N ALA A 180 -17.66 -14.68 -37.35
CA ALA A 180 -16.92 -14.93 -38.57
C ALA A 180 -17.44 -16.18 -39.32
N GLU A 181 -17.72 -17.26 -38.60
CA GLU A 181 -18.28 -18.50 -39.16
C GLU A 181 -19.65 -18.28 -39.83
N HIS A 182 -20.47 -17.40 -39.25
CA HIS A 182 -21.83 -17.11 -39.73
C HIS A 182 -21.91 -15.82 -40.57
N ALA A 183 -20.77 -15.28 -41.03
CA ALA A 183 -20.74 -14.01 -41.75
C ALA A 183 -21.57 -14.02 -43.04
N SER A 184 -21.76 -15.19 -43.67
CA SER A 184 -22.61 -15.36 -44.86
C SER A 184 -24.10 -15.15 -44.59
N ALA A 185 -24.56 -15.32 -43.35
CA ALA A 185 -25.95 -15.15 -42.95
C ALA A 185 -26.29 -13.71 -42.51
N THR A 186 -25.42 -12.75 -42.81
CA THR A 186 -25.56 -11.34 -42.40
C THR A 186 -26.80 -10.69 -43.01
N ASN A 187 -27.61 -10.04 -42.18
CA ASN A 187 -28.69 -9.17 -42.64
C ASN A 187 -28.14 -7.75 -42.89
N TRP A 188 -27.94 -7.40 -44.15
CA TRP A 188 -27.41 -6.09 -44.56
C TRP A 188 -28.29 -4.90 -44.14
N ILE A 189 -29.59 -5.11 -43.91
CA ILE A 189 -30.47 -4.06 -43.39
C ILE A 189 -30.11 -3.74 -41.94
N CYS A 190 -29.83 -4.76 -41.12
CA CYS A 190 -29.35 -4.57 -39.74
C CYS A 190 -28.01 -3.82 -39.73
N VAL A 191 -27.08 -4.18 -40.61
CA VAL A 191 -25.81 -3.49 -40.78
C VAL A 191 -26.04 -2.02 -41.14
N ALA A 192 -26.90 -1.74 -42.13
CA ALA A 192 -27.24 -0.38 -42.53
C ALA A 192 -27.89 0.43 -41.39
N ILE A 193 -28.78 -0.17 -40.59
CA ILE A 193 -29.38 0.48 -39.41
C ILE A 193 -28.31 0.79 -38.36
N GLY A 194 -27.43 -0.15 -38.04
CA GLY A 194 -26.40 0.03 -37.01
C GLY A 194 -25.36 1.07 -37.41
N PHE A 195 -24.81 0.99 -38.62
CA PHE A 195 -23.89 1.98 -39.15
C PHE A 195 -24.57 3.33 -39.42
N GLY A 196 -25.83 3.33 -39.83
CA GLY A 196 -26.64 4.55 -39.98
C GLY A 196 -26.85 5.25 -38.64
N THR A 197 -27.10 4.49 -37.57
CA THR A 197 -27.19 5.01 -36.19
C THR A 197 -25.85 5.65 -35.79
N LEU A 198 -24.73 4.97 -36.04
CA LEU A 198 -23.38 5.48 -35.79
C LEU A 198 -23.10 6.76 -36.59
N LEU A 199 -23.50 6.82 -37.86
CA LEU A 199 -23.35 7.99 -38.71
C LEU A 199 -24.15 9.17 -38.16
N VAL A 200 -25.41 8.96 -37.75
CA VAL A 200 -26.23 9.99 -37.11
C VAL A 200 -25.55 10.50 -35.84
N MET A 201 -24.99 9.61 -35.01
CA MET A 201 -24.28 10.02 -33.80
C MET A 201 -23.06 10.91 -34.12
N LEU A 202 -22.25 10.52 -35.09
CA LEU A 202 -21.08 11.28 -35.51
C LEU A 202 -21.45 12.65 -36.08
N VAL A 203 -22.48 12.71 -36.94
CA VAL A 203 -22.97 13.94 -37.55
C VAL A 203 -23.57 14.87 -36.50
N ALA A 204 -24.45 14.36 -35.63
CA ALA A 204 -25.05 15.15 -34.55
C ALA A 204 -23.97 15.78 -33.66
N ARG A 205 -22.95 15.01 -33.28
CA ARG A 205 -21.83 15.51 -32.47
C ARG A 205 -20.96 16.53 -33.20
N ARG A 206 -20.84 16.43 -34.52
CA ARG A 206 -20.09 17.38 -35.35
C ARG A 206 -20.85 18.71 -35.49
N ILE A 207 -22.18 18.68 -35.52
CA ILE A 207 -23.04 19.86 -35.54
C ILE A 207 -22.98 20.58 -34.19
N ASP A 208 -23.30 19.88 -33.11
CA ASP A 208 -23.20 20.41 -31.75
C ASP A 208 -22.93 19.27 -30.76
N ARG A 209 -21.87 19.41 -29.97
CA ARG A 209 -21.49 18.47 -28.91
C ARG A 209 -22.53 18.34 -27.80
N ARG A 210 -23.52 19.24 -27.74
CA ARG A 210 -24.62 19.24 -26.76
C ARG A 210 -25.83 18.41 -27.21
N LEU A 211 -25.87 17.96 -28.47
CA LEU A 211 -26.98 17.16 -28.96
C LEU A 211 -26.92 15.74 -28.37
N PRO A 212 -28.08 15.14 -28.03
CA PRO A 212 -28.16 13.78 -27.50
C PRO A 212 -27.99 12.77 -28.64
N ASP A 213 -26.76 12.65 -29.12
CA ASP A 213 -26.38 11.92 -30.33
C ASP A 213 -26.90 10.46 -30.37
N ALA A 214 -26.72 9.72 -29.28
CA ALA A 214 -27.24 8.35 -29.13
C ALA A 214 -28.78 8.28 -29.13
N LEU A 215 -29.47 9.23 -28.48
CA LEU A 215 -30.93 9.29 -28.47
C LEU A 215 -31.49 9.60 -29.87
N LEU A 216 -30.89 10.56 -30.58
CA LEU A 216 -31.25 10.91 -31.95
C LEU A 216 -31.08 9.72 -32.90
N GLY A 217 -29.94 9.03 -32.81
CA GLY A 217 -29.69 7.83 -33.59
C GLY A 217 -30.74 6.75 -33.34
N MET A 218 -31.08 6.51 -32.06
CA MET A 218 -32.05 5.49 -31.70
C MET A 218 -33.47 5.83 -32.16
N VAL A 219 -33.92 7.07 -31.95
CA VAL A 219 -35.24 7.54 -32.39
C VAL A 219 -35.35 7.46 -33.91
N GLY A 220 -34.31 7.92 -34.62
CA GLY A 220 -34.25 7.83 -36.09
C GLY A 220 -34.32 6.39 -36.60
N ALA A 221 -33.57 5.48 -36.00
CA ALA A 221 -33.60 4.06 -36.37
C ALA A 221 -34.96 3.40 -36.05
N THR A 222 -35.57 3.72 -34.91
CA THR A 222 -36.89 3.21 -34.54
C THR A 222 -37.96 3.71 -35.52
N LEU A 223 -37.90 4.98 -35.90
CA LEU A 223 -38.82 5.56 -36.87
C LEU A 223 -38.64 4.92 -38.25
N ALA A 224 -37.39 4.69 -38.69
CA ALA A 224 -37.12 4.01 -39.95
C ALA A 224 -37.70 2.57 -39.96
N VAL A 225 -37.48 1.80 -38.89
CA VAL A 225 -38.05 0.45 -38.78
C VAL A 225 -39.58 0.46 -38.78
N ALA A 226 -40.20 1.44 -38.12
CA ALA A 226 -41.65 1.58 -38.08
C ALA A 226 -42.25 2.00 -39.42
N LEU A 227 -41.66 2.99 -40.11
CA LEU A 227 -42.19 3.54 -41.36
C LEU A 227 -42.03 2.57 -42.54
N PHE A 228 -40.92 1.83 -42.61
CA PHE A 228 -40.62 0.90 -43.69
C PHE A 228 -40.95 -0.56 -43.35
N ASP A 229 -41.55 -0.81 -42.19
CA ASP A 229 -41.94 -2.15 -41.71
C ASP A 229 -40.78 -3.18 -41.78
N LEU A 230 -39.58 -2.73 -41.42
CA LEU A 230 -38.33 -3.49 -41.59
C LEU A 230 -38.29 -4.76 -40.72
N VAL A 231 -39.20 -4.89 -39.75
CA VAL A 231 -39.38 -6.12 -38.96
C VAL A 231 -39.72 -7.30 -39.86
N LYS A 232 -40.55 -7.11 -40.90
CA LYS A 232 -40.87 -8.15 -41.89
C LYS A 232 -39.66 -8.56 -42.74
N LEU A 233 -38.65 -7.71 -42.84
CA LEU A 233 -37.41 -7.95 -43.56
C LEU A 233 -36.31 -8.56 -42.65
N GLY A 234 -36.71 -9.12 -41.50
CA GLY A 234 -35.81 -9.84 -40.60
C GLY A 234 -35.00 -8.95 -39.65
N VAL A 235 -35.40 -7.69 -39.44
CA VAL A 235 -34.77 -6.83 -38.43
C VAL A 235 -35.25 -7.20 -37.03
N ALA A 236 -34.33 -7.68 -36.19
CA ALA A 236 -34.63 -8.04 -34.81
C ALA A 236 -34.86 -6.80 -33.92
N THR A 237 -35.97 -6.81 -33.16
CA THR A 237 -36.35 -5.71 -32.26
C THR A 237 -36.41 -6.13 -30.78
N VAL A 238 -36.61 -5.16 -29.89
CA VAL A 238 -36.69 -5.38 -28.43
C VAL A 238 -37.94 -6.16 -28.02
N GLY A 239 -39.05 -6.04 -28.77
CA GLY A 239 -40.29 -6.77 -28.53
C GLY A 239 -41.31 -6.00 -27.69
N VAL A 240 -42.34 -6.71 -27.20
CA VAL A 240 -43.49 -6.11 -26.52
C VAL A 240 -43.17 -5.78 -25.06
N LEU A 241 -43.52 -4.57 -24.62
CA LEU A 241 -43.38 -4.13 -23.24
C LEU A 241 -44.65 -4.44 -22.42
N PRO A 242 -44.50 -4.94 -21.17
CA PRO A 242 -45.62 -5.07 -20.26
C PRO A 242 -46.14 -3.68 -19.84
N ARG A 243 -47.46 -3.52 -19.72
CA ARG A 243 -48.11 -2.24 -19.35
C ARG A 243 -48.56 -2.16 -17.89
N SER A 244 -48.24 -3.16 -17.07
CA SER A 244 -48.68 -3.26 -15.68
C SER A 244 -47.54 -3.08 -14.70
N LEU A 245 -47.85 -2.44 -13.57
CA LEU A 245 -46.98 -2.40 -12.41
C LEU A 245 -47.17 -3.68 -11.58
N PRO A 246 -46.10 -4.35 -11.15
CA PRO A 246 -46.23 -5.47 -10.23
C PRO A 246 -46.76 -4.96 -8.87
N PRO A 247 -47.75 -5.64 -8.25
CA PRO A 247 -48.22 -5.25 -6.92
C PRO A 247 -47.08 -5.42 -5.89
N PRO A 248 -46.99 -4.58 -4.84
CA PRO A 248 -46.04 -4.80 -3.75
C PRO A 248 -46.32 -6.14 -3.07
N ARG A 249 -45.26 -6.80 -2.60
CA ARG A 249 -45.34 -8.18 -2.11
C ARG A 249 -44.94 -8.26 -0.65
N ALA A 250 -45.74 -9.00 0.13
CA ALA A 250 -45.38 -9.33 1.51
C ALA A 250 -44.28 -10.41 1.50
N LEU A 251 -43.18 -10.13 2.20
CA LEU A 251 -42.03 -11.04 2.31
C LEU A 251 -42.01 -11.68 3.71
N PRO A 252 -41.91 -13.01 3.83
CA PRO A 252 -41.88 -13.71 5.12
C PRO A 252 -40.48 -13.63 5.77
N LEU A 253 -40.01 -12.41 6.08
CA LEU A 253 -38.66 -12.18 6.62
C LEU A 253 -38.45 -12.72 8.05
N LEU A 254 -39.53 -12.96 8.79
CA LEU A 254 -39.50 -13.49 10.15
C LEU A 254 -39.59 -15.02 10.20
N ASP A 255 -39.90 -15.66 9.07
CA ASP A 255 -39.98 -17.11 9.00
C ASP A 255 -38.60 -17.69 8.68
N TRP A 256 -37.95 -18.22 9.71
CA TRP A 256 -36.61 -18.78 9.60
C TRP A 256 -36.52 -19.91 8.56
N SER A 257 -37.58 -20.70 8.40
CA SER A 257 -37.61 -21.82 7.44
C SER A 257 -37.52 -21.34 5.98
N HIS A 258 -38.01 -20.13 5.69
CA HIS A 258 -37.92 -19.50 4.37
C HIS A 258 -36.60 -18.73 4.18
N VAL A 259 -35.99 -18.25 5.26
CA VAL A 259 -34.77 -17.42 5.22
C VAL A 259 -33.50 -18.26 5.17
N GLU A 260 -33.43 -19.34 5.96
CA GLU A 260 -32.25 -20.22 6.08
C GLU A 260 -31.71 -20.70 4.71
N PRO A 261 -32.56 -21.21 3.78
CA PRO A 261 -32.07 -21.70 2.49
C PRO A 261 -31.50 -20.58 1.60
N LEU A 262 -31.87 -19.32 1.85
CA LEU A 262 -31.51 -18.17 1.02
C LEU A 262 -30.23 -17.47 1.48
N LEU A 263 -29.75 -17.73 2.70
CA LEU A 263 -28.60 -17.03 3.29
C LEU A 263 -27.32 -17.18 2.46
N SER A 264 -27.03 -18.40 1.97
CA SER A 264 -25.87 -18.67 1.12
C SER A 264 -25.93 -17.88 -0.19
N GLY A 265 -27.07 -17.92 -0.88
CA GLY A 265 -27.29 -17.16 -2.10
C GLY A 265 -27.24 -15.65 -1.87
N ALA A 266 -27.79 -15.17 -0.74
CA ALA A 266 -27.78 -13.77 -0.36
C ALA A 266 -26.35 -13.25 -0.14
N LEU A 267 -25.52 -14.02 0.56
CA LEU A 267 -24.11 -13.69 0.79
C LEU A 267 -23.33 -13.67 -0.52
N ALA A 268 -23.53 -14.66 -1.39
CA ALA A 268 -22.90 -14.72 -2.70
C ALA A 268 -23.28 -13.52 -3.57
N ILE A 269 -24.57 -13.18 -3.66
CA ILE A 269 -25.06 -12.02 -4.40
C ILE A 269 -24.55 -10.72 -3.79
N ALA A 270 -24.54 -10.60 -2.45
CA ALA A 270 -24.05 -9.43 -1.75
C ALA A 270 -22.59 -9.15 -2.09
N ALA A 271 -21.72 -10.15 -1.89
CA ALA A 271 -20.28 -10.07 -2.17
C ALA A 271 -20.01 -9.83 -3.66
N MET A 272 -20.71 -10.55 -4.54
CA MET A 272 -20.55 -10.43 -5.99
C MET A 272 -20.90 -9.02 -6.48
N GLY A 273 -22.11 -8.53 -6.17
CA GLY A 273 -22.51 -7.21 -6.64
C GLY A 273 -21.74 -6.06 -5.98
N LEU A 274 -21.12 -6.30 -4.82
CA LEU A 274 -20.18 -5.37 -4.22
C LEU A 274 -18.92 -5.20 -5.08
N VAL A 275 -18.29 -6.31 -5.46
CA VAL A 275 -17.11 -6.30 -6.35
C VAL A 275 -17.44 -5.63 -7.68
N GLU A 276 -18.59 -5.94 -8.28
CA GLU A 276 -19.03 -5.32 -9.54
C GLU A 276 -19.29 -3.81 -9.39
N ALA A 277 -20.24 -3.44 -8.53
CA ALA A 277 -20.68 -2.07 -8.37
C ALA A 277 -19.51 -1.14 -8.05
N LEU A 278 -18.62 -1.59 -7.18
CA LEU A 278 -17.47 -0.83 -6.78
C LEU A 278 -16.41 -0.70 -7.87
N SER A 279 -16.07 -1.79 -8.56
CA SER A 279 -15.08 -1.74 -9.64
C SER A 279 -15.55 -0.82 -10.76
N ILE A 280 -16.85 -0.85 -11.06
CA ILE A 280 -17.48 0.05 -12.02
C ILE A 280 -17.50 1.49 -11.50
N ALA A 281 -17.92 1.72 -10.26
CA ALA A 281 -17.97 3.04 -9.66
C ALA A 281 -16.58 3.70 -9.65
N ARG A 282 -15.54 2.94 -9.28
CA ARG A 282 -14.16 3.43 -9.27
C ARG A 282 -13.64 3.65 -10.68
N ALA A 283 -13.96 2.78 -11.63
CA ALA A 283 -13.63 2.96 -13.04
C ALA A 283 -14.19 4.26 -13.62
N ILE A 284 -15.48 4.53 -13.38
CA ILE A 284 -16.10 5.77 -13.83
C ILE A 284 -15.59 6.96 -13.01
N ALA A 285 -15.28 6.78 -11.73
CA ALA A 285 -14.72 7.84 -10.89
C ALA A 285 -13.36 8.32 -11.36
N VAL A 286 -12.46 7.41 -11.75
CA VAL A 286 -11.16 7.75 -12.34
C VAL A 286 -11.33 8.57 -13.61
N GLN A 287 -12.28 8.21 -14.48
CA GLN A 287 -12.54 8.95 -15.72
C GLN A 287 -13.20 10.32 -15.47
N SER A 288 -14.11 10.41 -14.51
CA SER A 288 -14.88 11.63 -14.20
C SER A 288 -14.19 12.57 -13.22
N GLY A 289 -13.15 12.12 -12.52
CA GLY A 289 -12.47 12.87 -11.45
C GLY A 289 -13.28 12.99 -10.16
N GLN A 290 -14.36 12.23 -9.98
CA GLN A 290 -15.19 12.31 -8.77
C GLN A 290 -14.53 11.58 -7.58
N GLN A 291 -14.76 12.08 -6.36
CA GLN A 291 -14.34 11.37 -5.15
C GLN A 291 -15.42 10.34 -4.75
N LEU A 292 -15.03 9.08 -4.68
CA LEU A 292 -15.92 7.98 -4.30
C LEU A 292 -15.73 7.60 -2.83
N ASP A 293 -16.79 7.70 -2.03
CA ASP A 293 -16.86 7.02 -0.72
C ASP A 293 -17.44 5.62 -0.89
N SER A 294 -16.57 4.60 -0.80
CA SER A 294 -16.92 3.19 -0.95
C SER A 294 -17.92 2.69 0.10
N ASN A 295 -17.83 3.16 1.35
CA ASN A 295 -18.72 2.70 2.42
C ASN A 295 -20.14 3.19 2.16
N GLN A 296 -20.25 4.45 1.74
CA GLN A 296 -21.52 5.03 1.37
C GLN A 296 -22.10 4.38 0.11
N GLU A 297 -21.26 3.99 -0.84
CA GLU A 297 -21.68 3.22 -2.01
C GLU A 297 -22.28 1.87 -1.59
N PHE A 298 -21.68 1.17 -0.63
CA PHE A 298 -22.22 -0.10 -0.11
C PHE A 298 -23.59 0.07 0.54
N ILE A 299 -23.76 1.13 1.33
CA ILE A 299 -25.06 1.48 1.93
C ILE A 299 -26.09 1.75 0.83
N GLY A 300 -25.75 2.56 -0.18
CA GLY A 300 -26.65 2.86 -1.30
C GLY A 300 -27.07 1.63 -2.10
N GLN A 301 -26.11 0.77 -2.47
CA GLN A 301 -26.41 -0.49 -3.16
C GLN A 301 -27.23 -1.45 -2.29
N GLY A 302 -26.99 -1.47 -0.98
CA GLY A 302 -27.75 -2.27 -0.03
C GLY A 302 -29.20 -1.82 0.07
N LEU A 303 -29.42 -0.52 0.27
CA LEU A 303 -30.75 0.10 0.30
C LEU A 303 -31.50 -0.08 -1.03
N ALA A 304 -30.81 0.00 -2.17
CA ALA A 304 -31.40 -0.26 -3.48
C ALA A 304 -31.97 -1.68 -3.60
N ASN A 305 -31.28 -2.67 -3.05
CA ASN A 305 -31.72 -4.06 -3.05
C ASN A 305 -32.85 -4.31 -2.05
N ILE A 306 -32.79 -3.70 -0.86
CA ILE A 306 -33.89 -3.76 0.12
C ILE A 306 -35.16 -3.18 -0.50
N ALA A 307 -35.08 -1.99 -1.10
CA ALA A 307 -36.20 -1.34 -1.75
C ALA A 307 -36.73 -2.17 -2.93
N ALA A 308 -35.83 -2.69 -3.79
CA ALA A 308 -36.22 -3.56 -4.90
C ALA A 308 -36.97 -4.80 -4.40
N GLY A 309 -36.51 -5.46 -3.34
CA GLY A 309 -37.18 -6.65 -2.81
C GLY A 309 -38.60 -6.39 -2.31
N PHE A 310 -38.82 -5.34 -1.51
CA PHE A 310 -40.16 -4.99 -1.02
C PHE A 310 -41.11 -4.50 -2.12
N LEU A 311 -40.55 -3.89 -3.16
CA LEU A 311 -41.29 -3.39 -4.31
C LEU A 311 -41.34 -4.43 -5.43
N SER A 312 -41.33 -5.73 -5.13
CA SER A 312 -41.54 -6.80 -6.15
C SER A 312 -40.52 -6.82 -7.29
N GLY A 313 -39.32 -6.31 -7.04
CA GLY A 313 -38.12 -6.49 -7.85
C GLY A 313 -37.29 -7.68 -7.36
N TYR A 314 -36.05 -7.76 -7.84
CA TYR A 314 -35.09 -8.82 -7.51
C TYR A 314 -33.68 -8.22 -7.40
N PRO A 315 -32.67 -8.99 -6.96
CA PRO A 315 -31.34 -8.45 -6.72
C PRO A 315 -30.74 -7.65 -7.89
N CYS A 316 -30.23 -6.47 -7.57
CA CYS A 316 -29.62 -5.50 -8.46
C CYS A 316 -28.14 -5.25 -8.13
N SER A 317 -27.39 -4.86 -9.15
CA SER A 317 -25.96 -4.53 -9.10
C SER A 317 -25.64 -3.35 -10.02
N GLY A 318 -24.40 -2.85 -9.99
CA GLY A 318 -23.94 -1.80 -10.90
C GLY A 318 -23.79 -2.31 -12.34
N SER A 319 -24.13 -1.49 -13.33
CA SER A 319 -23.90 -1.79 -14.75
C SER A 319 -22.91 -0.84 -15.38
N PHE A 320 -21.81 -1.39 -15.90
CA PHE A 320 -20.74 -0.62 -16.52
C PHE A 320 -21.22 0.15 -17.74
N THR A 321 -21.91 -0.54 -18.66
CA THR A 321 -22.41 0.06 -19.90
C THR A 321 -23.39 1.21 -19.64
N ARG A 322 -24.30 1.05 -18.69
CA ARG A 322 -25.29 2.08 -18.34
C ARG A 322 -24.63 3.27 -17.64
N SER A 323 -23.70 3.01 -16.73
CA SER A 323 -22.94 4.07 -16.04
C SER A 323 -22.06 4.88 -17.00
N ALA A 324 -21.43 4.19 -17.96
CA ALA A 324 -20.63 4.81 -19.02
C ALA A 324 -21.46 5.71 -19.92
N LEU A 325 -22.67 5.28 -20.30
CA LEU A 325 -23.60 6.09 -21.09
C LEU A 325 -24.01 7.36 -20.35
N ILE A 326 -24.34 7.26 -19.06
CA ILE A 326 -24.67 8.42 -18.22
C ILE A 326 -23.51 9.41 -18.21
N TYR A 327 -22.29 8.94 -17.95
CA TYR A 327 -21.09 9.79 -17.95
C TYR A 327 -20.82 10.43 -19.33
N GLN A 328 -20.81 9.64 -20.40
CA GLN A 328 -20.47 10.11 -21.74
C GLN A 328 -21.51 11.03 -22.38
N SER A 329 -22.77 10.91 -21.94
CA SER A 329 -23.86 11.81 -22.33
C SER A 329 -23.88 13.11 -21.53
N GLY A 330 -22.89 13.31 -20.63
CA GLY A 330 -22.72 14.54 -19.87
C GLY A 330 -23.48 14.60 -18.56
N GLY A 331 -23.90 13.46 -18.00
CA GLY A 331 -24.49 13.40 -16.66
C GLY A 331 -23.49 13.90 -15.61
N ARG A 332 -23.97 14.75 -14.70
CA ARG A 332 -23.14 15.46 -13.70
C ARG A 332 -23.50 15.06 -12.28
N THR A 333 -24.78 14.82 -12.02
CA THR A 333 -25.29 14.49 -10.68
C THR A 333 -26.02 13.15 -10.68
N PRO A 334 -26.27 12.57 -9.49
CA PRO A 334 -27.07 11.35 -9.39
C PRO A 334 -28.47 11.46 -9.98
N LEU A 335 -29.01 12.67 -10.19
CA LEU A 335 -30.32 12.85 -10.81
C LEU A 335 -30.38 12.34 -12.25
N ALA A 336 -29.25 12.26 -12.97
CA ALA A 336 -29.22 11.63 -14.29
C ALA A 336 -29.76 10.19 -14.26
N ASN A 337 -29.41 9.42 -13.22
CA ASN A 337 -29.90 8.06 -13.01
C ASN A 337 -31.38 8.06 -12.61
N VAL A 338 -31.83 9.00 -11.79
CA VAL A 338 -33.25 9.15 -11.45
C VAL A 338 -34.09 9.45 -12.70
N PHE A 339 -33.61 10.33 -13.59
CA PHE A 339 -34.26 10.59 -14.87
C PHE A 339 -34.28 9.35 -15.77
N ALA A 340 -33.23 8.54 -15.77
CA ALA A 340 -33.24 7.26 -16.49
C ALA A 340 -34.33 6.32 -15.97
N ALA A 341 -34.47 6.20 -14.64
CA ALA A 341 -35.51 5.38 -14.01
C ALA A 341 -36.92 5.88 -14.36
N LEU A 342 -37.16 7.18 -14.28
CA LEU A 342 -38.43 7.80 -14.66
C LEU A 342 -38.73 7.62 -16.15
N ALA A 343 -37.73 7.72 -17.01
CA ALA A 343 -37.87 7.51 -18.45
C ALA A 343 -38.24 6.05 -18.79
N VAL A 344 -37.63 5.06 -18.13
CA VAL A 344 -38.02 3.65 -18.27
C VAL A 344 -39.46 3.41 -17.78
N LEU A 345 -39.82 3.97 -16.62
CA LEU A 345 -41.18 3.86 -16.09
C LEU A 345 -42.21 4.47 -17.06
N THR A 346 -41.90 5.64 -17.61
CA THR A 346 -42.75 6.33 -18.60
C THR A 346 -42.84 5.54 -19.90
N ALA A 347 -41.71 4.98 -20.37
CA ALA A 347 -41.67 4.15 -21.57
C ALA A 347 -42.52 2.88 -21.42
N MET A 348 -42.49 2.25 -20.25
CA MET A 348 -43.29 1.07 -19.93
C MET A 348 -44.79 1.36 -19.96
N LEU A 349 -45.23 2.50 -19.41
CA LEU A 349 -46.64 2.83 -19.28
C LEU A 349 -47.25 3.47 -20.55
N ILE A 350 -46.47 4.26 -21.28
CA ILE A 350 -46.96 5.09 -22.39
C ILE A 350 -46.46 4.59 -23.75
N PHE A 351 -45.14 4.33 -23.86
CA PHE A 351 -44.49 4.04 -25.15
C PHE A 351 -44.38 2.54 -25.48
N ALA A 352 -45.13 1.69 -24.77
CA ALA A 352 -45.11 0.25 -24.98
C ALA A 352 -45.27 -0.21 -26.45
N PRO A 353 -46.13 0.40 -27.30
CA PRO A 353 -46.21 0.06 -28.72
C PRO A 353 -44.91 0.31 -29.50
N TRP A 354 -44.19 1.38 -29.17
CA TRP A 354 -43.02 1.83 -29.93
C TRP A 354 -41.79 0.96 -29.67
N ALA A 355 -41.69 0.34 -28.49
CA ALA A 355 -40.59 -0.56 -28.17
C ALA A 355 -40.53 -1.80 -29.09
N ALA A 356 -41.67 -2.24 -29.64
CA ALA A 356 -41.71 -3.34 -30.60
C ALA A 356 -41.00 -3.01 -31.92
N HIS A 357 -40.81 -1.72 -32.25
CA HIS A 357 -40.11 -1.25 -33.44
C HIS A 357 -38.65 -0.89 -33.20
N MET A 358 -38.16 -1.00 -31.96
CA MET A 358 -36.82 -0.57 -31.60
C MET A 358 -35.77 -1.60 -32.05
N PRO A 359 -34.91 -1.31 -33.05
CA PRO A 359 -33.97 -2.29 -33.59
C PRO A 359 -32.79 -2.57 -32.67
N ARG A 360 -32.46 -3.86 -32.49
CA ARG A 360 -31.27 -4.31 -31.73
C ARG A 360 -29.96 -3.85 -32.41
N ALA A 361 -29.95 -3.71 -33.73
CA ALA A 361 -28.77 -3.26 -34.48
C ALA A 361 -28.39 -1.79 -34.18
N ALA A 362 -29.37 -0.92 -33.93
CA ALA A 362 -29.10 0.47 -33.54
C ALA A 362 -28.54 0.55 -32.12
N LEU A 363 -29.09 -0.24 -31.18
CA LEU A 363 -28.53 -0.40 -29.83
C LEU A 363 -27.06 -0.84 -29.90
N ALA A 364 -26.75 -1.84 -30.74
CA ALA A 364 -25.39 -2.30 -30.96
C ALA A 364 -24.46 -1.17 -31.43
N GLY A 365 -24.91 -0.34 -32.38
CA GLY A 365 -24.18 0.84 -32.84
C GLY A 365 -23.89 1.85 -31.70
N VAL A 366 -24.90 2.20 -30.91
CA VAL A 366 -24.75 3.09 -29.74
C VAL A 366 -23.74 2.53 -28.75
N LEU A 367 -23.83 1.23 -28.44
CA LEU A 367 -22.97 0.56 -27.48
C LEU A 367 -21.52 0.44 -27.94
N ILE A 368 -21.27 0.20 -29.22
CA ILE A 368 -19.92 0.15 -29.80
C ILE A 368 -19.25 1.53 -29.71
N VAL A 369 -19.96 2.60 -30.08
CA VAL A 369 -19.42 3.97 -29.96
C VAL A 369 -19.14 4.33 -28.51
N THR A 370 -20.04 3.93 -27.60
CA THR A 370 -19.87 4.15 -26.16
C THR A 370 -18.62 3.42 -25.66
N ALA A 371 -18.47 2.13 -25.99
CA ALA A 371 -17.34 1.31 -25.61
C ALA A 371 -16.02 1.89 -26.10
N TYR A 372 -15.94 2.31 -27.37
CA TYR A 372 -14.72 2.93 -27.92
C TYR A 372 -14.28 4.16 -27.11
N ARG A 373 -15.23 5.01 -26.70
CA ARG A 373 -14.95 6.21 -25.88
C ARG A 373 -14.49 5.91 -24.45
N MET A 374 -14.58 4.66 -24.00
CA MET A 374 -14.12 4.25 -22.66
C MET A 374 -12.63 3.92 -22.62
N ILE A 375 -12.01 3.71 -23.78
CA ILE A 375 -10.61 3.30 -23.87
C ILE A 375 -9.73 4.54 -23.75
N ASP A 376 -9.03 4.69 -22.62
CA ASP A 376 -8.06 5.75 -22.42
C ASP A 376 -6.67 5.36 -22.95
N PHE A 377 -6.49 5.56 -24.25
CA PHE A 377 -5.22 5.26 -24.93
C PHE A 377 -4.03 6.06 -24.37
N ALA A 378 -4.28 7.27 -23.83
CA ALA A 378 -3.22 8.10 -23.28
C ALA A 378 -2.71 7.51 -21.96
N GLU A 379 -3.62 7.07 -21.10
CA GLU A 379 -3.27 6.48 -19.82
C GLU A 379 -2.66 5.08 -19.97
N ILE A 380 -3.18 4.25 -20.90
CA ILE A 380 -2.54 2.97 -21.24
C ILE A 380 -1.07 3.18 -21.63
N LYS A 381 -0.81 4.17 -22.49
CA LYS A 381 0.55 4.51 -22.94
C LYS A 381 1.41 5.07 -21.81
N ARG A 382 0.84 5.82 -20.86
CA ARG A 382 1.55 6.33 -19.68
C ARG A 382 1.99 5.18 -18.77
N ILE A 383 1.07 4.27 -18.44
CA ILE A 383 1.32 3.10 -17.59
C ILE A 383 2.36 2.18 -18.24
N ALA A 384 2.20 1.91 -19.55
CA ALA A 384 3.13 1.07 -20.31
C ALA A 384 4.58 1.59 -20.29
N ARG A 385 4.77 2.91 -20.14
CA ARG A 385 6.09 3.55 -20.10
C ARG A 385 6.65 3.73 -18.68
N SER A 386 5.81 3.69 -17.65
CA SER A 386 6.23 4.02 -16.28
C SER A 386 6.72 2.81 -15.48
N SER A 387 5.97 1.70 -15.49
CA SER A 387 6.20 0.56 -14.61
C SER A 387 5.84 -0.74 -15.32
N ARG A 388 6.84 -1.63 -15.49
CA ARG A 388 6.62 -2.99 -16.04
C ARG A 388 5.58 -3.77 -15.24
N GLY A 389 5.52 -3.50 -13.94
CA GLY A 389 4.55 -4.10 -13.03
C GLY A 389 3.12 -3.73 -13.29
N ASP A 390 2.88 -2.44 -13.40
CA ASP A 390 1.55 -1.90 -13.65
C ASP A 390 1.11 -2.22 -15.07
N THR A 391 2.07 -2.29 -16.00
CA THR A 391 1.84 -2.79 -17.37
C THR A 391 1.36 -4.24 -17.37
N LEU A 392 2.01 -5.12 -16.59
CA LEU A 392 1.58 -6.51 -16.45
C LEU A 392 0.17 -6.60 -15.87
N ILE A 393 -0.13 -5.86 -14.80
CA ILE A 393 -1.47 -5.84 -14.17
C ILE A 393 -2.52 -5.38 -15.19
N LEU A 394 -2.25 -4.32 -15.94
CA LEU A 394 -3.15 -3.76 -16.95
C LEU A 394 -3.49 -4.80 -18.02
N PHE A 395 -2.49 -5.38 -18.69
CA PHE A 395 -2.73 -6.33 -19.78
C PHE A 395 -3.29 -7.66 -19.28
N ALA A 396 -2.85 -8.16 -18.12
CA ALA A 396 -3.39 -9.37 -17.52
C ALA A 396 -4.87 -9.19 -17.17
N THR A 397 -5.26 -8.03 -16.61
CA THR A 397 -6.66 -7.74 -16.28
C THR A 397 -7.51 -7.57 -17.54
N ALA A 398 -6.99 -6.89 -18.57
CA ALA A 398 -7.68 -6.76 -19.85
C ALA A 398 -7.92 -8.13 -20.50
N LEU A 399 -6.91 -8.99 -20.54
CA LEU A 399 -7.01 -10.35 -21.09
C LEU A 399 -7.96 -11.23 -20.27
N ALA A 400 -7.90 -11.15 -18.94
CA ALA A 400 -8.83 -11.87 -18.07
C ALA A 400 -10.27 -11.41 -18.30
N THR A 401 -10.50 -10.11 -18.54
CA THR A 401 -11.82 -9.57 -18.85
C THR A 401 -12.37 -10.05 -20.20
N LEU A 402 -11.50 -10.33 -21.17
CA LEU A 402 -11.88 -10.85 -22.48
C LEU A 402 -12.20 -12.35 -22.47
N THR A 403 -11.59 -13.11 -21.55
CA THR A 403 -11.65 -14.57 -21.55
C THR A 403 -12.52 -15.16 -20.44
N LEU A 404 -12.64 -14.47 -19.31
CA LEU A 404 -13.34 -14.92 -18.11
C LEU A 404 -14.60 -14.08 -17.85
N PRO A 405 -15.61 -14.64 -17.13
CA PRO A 405 -16.70 -13.83 -16.61
C PRO A 405 -16.19 -12.66 -15.77
N LEU A 406 -16.86 -11.51 -15.87
CA LEU A 406 -16.40 -10.22 -15.33
C LEU A 406 -15.87 -10.27 -13.89
N ARG A 407 -16.55 -11.03 -13.02
CA ARG A 407 -16.17 -11.22 -11.61
C ARG A 407 -14.79 -11.80 -11.42
N TRP A 408 -14.48 -12.83 -12.20
CA TRP A 408 -13.21 -13.54 -12.11
C TRP A 408 -12.11 -12.64 -12.66
N ALA A 409 -12.39 -11.87 -13.71
CA ALA A 409 -11.44 -10.91 -14.25
C ALA A 409 -11.00 -9.85 -13.22
N VAL A 410 -11.94 -9.25 -12.49
CA VAL A 410 -11.62 -8.27 -11.42
C VAL A 410 -10.83 -8.94 -10.30
N LEU A 411 -11.28 -10.10 -9.81
CA LEU A 411 -10.61 -10.81 -8.71
C LEU A 411 -9.19 -11.22 -9.09
N THR A 412 -8.97 -11.72 -10.31
CA THR A 412 -7.64 -12.05 -10.82
C THR A 412 -6.75 -10.81 -10.86
N GLY A 413 -7.23 -9.68 -11.39
CA GLY A 413 -6.48 -8.43 -11.39
C GLY A 413 -6.09 -7.97 -9.97
N LEU A 414 -7.04 -8.08 -9.02
CA LEU A 414 -6.82 -7.69 -7.63
C LEU A 414 -5.79 -8.60 -6.96
N LEU A 415 -5.88 -9.91 -7.16
CA LEU A 415 -4.93 -10.88 -6.63
C LEU A 415 -3.52 -10.66 -7.19
N ILE A 416 -3.39 -10.38 -8.49
CA ILE A 416 -2.08 -10.05 -9.08
C ILE A 416 -1.51 -8.77 -8.46
N SER A 417 -2.34 -7.72 -8.34
CA SER A 417 -1.95 -6.45 -7.71
C SER A 417 -1.51 -6.64 -6.26
N LEU A 418 -2.29 -7.36 -5.46
CA LEU A 418 -2.00 -7.64 -4.06
C LEU A 418 -0.74 -8.50 -3.90
N THR A 419 -0.61 -9.58 -4.68
CA THR A 419 0.58 -10.44 -4.66
C THR A 419 1.83 -9.64 -5.00
N ARG A 420 1.77 -8.79 -6.04
CA ARG A 420 2.90 -7.92 -6.40
C ARG A 420 3.24 -6.93 -5.29
N TYR A 421 2.24 -6.33 -4.67
CA TYR A 421 2.44 -5.42 -3.53
C TYR A 421 3.12 -6.16 -2.36
N VAL A 422 2.60 -7.33 -1.99
CA VAL A 422 3.13 -8.17 -0.90
C VAL A 422 4.57 -8.61 -1.19
N VAL A 423 4.88 -9.08 -2.39
CA VAL A 423 6.25 -9.47 -2.77
C VAL A 423 7.21 -8.27 -2.68
N ARG A 424 6.76 -7.09 -3.12
CA ARG A 424 7.56 -5.86 -3.05
C ARG A 424 7.81 -5.41 -1.61
N THR A 425 6.85 -5.57 -0.70
CA THR A 425 7.04 -5.22 0.72
C THR A 425 7.81 -6.29 1.49
N ALA A 426 7.74 -7.56 1.06
CA ALA A 426 8.46 -8.70 1.63
C ALA A 426 9.96 -8.71 1.28
N THR A 427 10.38 -7.90 0.30
CA THR A 427 11.79 -7.76 -0.12
C THR A 427 12.29 -6.34 0.14
N PRO A 428 12.32 -5.88 1.41
CA PRO A 428 12.84 -4.56 1.74
C PRO A 428 14.31 -4.46 1.35
N ALA A 429 14.74 -3.26 0.98
CA ALA A 429 16.13 -3.06 0.58
C ALA A 429 17.04 -3.12 1.82
N VAL A 430 17.95 -4.08 1.83
CA VAL A 430 19.04 -4.23 2.81
C VAL A 430 20.33 -3.90 2.09
N ILE A 431 20.80 -2.67 2.29
CA ILE A 431 21.89 -2.11 1.49
C ILE A 431 23.07 -1.83 2.41
N GLU A 432 24.23 -2.36 2.05
CA GLU A 432 25.48 -1.96 2.70
C GLU A 432 25.78 -0.49 2.35
N VAL A 433 26.12 0.29 3.37
CA VAL A 433 26.37 1.73 3.22
C VAL A 433 27.73 2.09 3.78
N VAL A 434 28.42 2.98 3.09
CA VAL A 434 29.71 3.53 3.52
C VAL A 434 29.66 5.06 3.43
N PRO A 435 30.54 5.79 4.14
CA PRO A 435 30.56 7.24 4.05
C PRO A 435 30.78 7.75 2.63
N ASP A 436 30.18 8.90 2.34
CA ASP A 436 30.42 9.65 1.12
C ASP A 436 31.83 10.27 1.13
N GLN A 437 32.23 10.96 0.07
CA GLN A 437 33.61 11.50 0.00
C GLN A 437 33.87 12.60 1.03
N ALA A 438 32.81 13.30 1.46
CA ALA A 438 32.88 14.33 2.49
C ALA A 438 32.69 13.78 3.91
N TYR A 439 32.49 12.46 4.06
CA TYR A 439 32.17 11.77 5.31
C TYR A 439 30.95 12.32 6.07
N ARG A 440 30.01 12.95 5.36
CA ARG A 440 28.79 13.54 5.95
C ARG A 440 27.58 12.61 5.84
N HIS A 441 27.57 11.76 4.81
CA HIS A 441 26.41 10.94 4.49
C HIS A 441 26.81 9.51 4.20
N LEU A 442 26.12 8.55 4.81
CA LEU A 442 26.24 7.14 4.46
C LEU A 442 25.42 6.83 3.21
N VAL A 443 26.09 6.37 2.16
CA VAL A 443 25.53 6.08 0.84
C VAL A 443 25.90 4.67 0.38
N ALA A 444 25.05 4.08 -0.46
CA ALA A 444 25.33 2.78 -1.06
C ALA A 444 26.46 2.92 -2.10
N ARG A 445 27.56 2.21 -1.92
CA ARG A 445 28.70 2.16 -2.86
C ARG A 445 29.21 0.73 -3.00
N PRO A 446 28.51 -0.12 -3.78
CA PRO A 446 28.89 -1.52 -3.94
C PRO A 446 30.28 -1.72 -4.54
N ASP A 447 30.79 -0.74 -5.29
CA ASP A 447 32.12 -0.80 -5.93
C ASP A 447 33.28 -0.36 -5.01
N LYS A 448 32.99 0.08 -3.77
CA LYS A 448 34.02 0.50 -2.82
C LYS A 448 34.20 -0.56 -1.73
N PRO A 449 35.46 -0.86 -1.34
CA PRO A 449 35.71 -1.77 -0.24
C PRO A 449 35.17 -1.21 1.08
N SER A 450 34.56 -2.07 1.88
CA SER A 450 34.06 -1.76 3.22
C SER A 450 35.12 -2.02 4.30
N CYS A 451 34.83 -1.63 5.54
CA CYS A 451 35.75 -1.82 6.64
C CYS A 451 35.83 -3.32 6.97
N PRO A 452 37.04 -3.91 7.12
CA PRO A 452 37.16 -5.33 7.45
C PRO A 452 36.60 -5.71 8.83
N GLN A 453 36.46 -4.76 9.75
CA GLN A 453 35.99 -5.03 11.12
C GLN A 453 34.52 -4.66 11.35
N LEU A 454 33.97 -3.71 10.57
CA LEU A 454 32.63 -3.14 10.77
C LEU A 454 31.83 -3.16 9.47
N SER A 455 30.70 -3.85 9.48
CA SER A 455 29.68 -3.76 8.43
C SER A 455 28.61 -2.73 8.83
N ILE A 456 28.15 -1.92 7.88
CA ILE A 456 27.05 -0.96 8.12
C ILE A 456 25.94 -1.21 7.10
N PHE A 457 24.77 -1.62 7.56
CA PHE A 457 23.60 -1.89 6.73
C PHE A 457 22.47 -0.91 7.00
N ALA A 458 21.92 -0.33 5.94
CA ALA A 458 20.69 0.44 5.99
C ALA A 458 19.50 -0.43 5.54
N VAL A 459 18.53 -0.60 6.44
CA VAL A 459 17.27 -1.29 6.14
C VAL A 459 16.23 -0.25 5.75
N ARG A 460 15.65 -0.40 4.55
CA ARG A 460 14.60 0.48 4.02
C ARG A 460 13.34 -0.32 3.71
N GLY A 461 12.26 -0.03 4.43
CA GLY A 461 10.99 -0.74 4.31
C GLY A 461 10.45 -1.19 5.67
N SER A 462 9.50 -2.11 5.69
CA SER A 462 8.89 -2.61 6.93
C SER A 462 9.52 -3.93 7.38
N LEU A 463 9.74 -4.09 8.68
CA LEU A 463 10.19 -5.34 9.30
C LEU A 463 8.98 -6.10 9.86
N TYR A 464 8.37 -6.92 9.02
CA TYR A 464 7.21 -7.73 9.42
C TYR A 464 7.41 -9.20 9.06
N PHE A 465 6.53 -10.09 9.50
CA PHE A 465 6.63 -11.55 9.28
C PHE A 465 6.95 -11.97 7.84
N GLY A 466 6.52 -11.19 6.82
CA GLY A 466 6.82 -11.48 5.42
C GLY A 466 8.20 -11.02 4.94
N ALA A 467 8.85 -10.10 5.65
CA ALA A 467 10.13 -9.50 5.28
C ALA A 467 11.32 -10.03 6.09
N VAL A 468 11.08 -10.56 7.29
CA VAL A 468 12.16 -10.95 8.22
C VAL A 468 13.16 -11.93 7.62
N GLN A 469 12.69 -12.97 6.92
CA GLN A 469 13.56 -13.98 6.34
C GLN A 469 14.51 -13.39 5.30
N HIS A 470 14.03 -12.45 4.47
CA HIS A 470 14.87 -11.80 3.47
C HIS A 470 15.97 -10.94 4.12
N VAL A 471 15.61 -10.19 5.16
CA VAL A 471 16.55 -9.32 5.86
C VAL A 471 17.59 -10.13 6.62
N GLU A 472 17.13 -11.12 7.39
CA GLU A 472 18.00 -12.00 8.16
C GLU A 472 18.99 -12.73 7.25
N HIS A 473 18.51 -13.29 6.14
CA HIS A 473 19.36 -13.99 5.19
C HIS A 473 20.48 -13.09 4.65
N ARG A 474 20.17 -11.84 4.26
CA ARG A 474 21.19 -10.90 3.76
C ARG A 474 22.23 -10.50 4.83
N LEU A 475 21.81 -10.32 6.09
CA LEU A 475 22.72 -9.96 7.18
C LEU A 475 23.61 -11.13 7.61
N VAL A 476 23.09 -12.35 7.55
CA VAL A 476 23.83 -13.59 7.87
C VAL A 476 24.76 -13.96 6.72
N GLU A 477 24.32 -13.82 5.47
CA GLU A 477 25.15 -14.02 4.28
C GLU A 477 26.39 -13.11 4.35
N ASN A 478 26.24 -11.84 4.73
CA ASN A 478 27.38 -10.94 4.95
C ASN A 478 28.36 -11.44 6.02
N LEU A 479 27.84 -11.92 7.16
CA LEU A 479 28.68 -12.44 8.24
C LEU A 479 29.48 -13.68 7.79
N LEU A 480 28.89 -14.54 6.95
CA LEU A 480 29.55 -15.73 6.43
C LEU A 480 30.57 -15.41 5.32
N GLU A 481 30.29 -14.42 4.46
CA GLU A 481 31.21 -13.98 3.41
C GLU A 481 32.39 -13.16 3.97
N HIS A 482 32.19 -12.47 5.08
CA HIS A 482 33.17 -11.58 5.72
C HIS A 482 33.34 -11.90 7.21
N PRO A 483 33.96 -13.03 7.59
CA PRO A 483 34.09 -13.46 8.98
C PRO A 483 34.91 -12.49 9.86
N ASP A 484 35.79 -11.67 9.28
CA ASP A 484 36.53 -10.64 9.99
C ASP A 484 35.64 -9.44 10.42
N GLN A 485 34.48 -9.26 9.77
CA GLN A 485 33.51 -8.19 10.07
C GLN A 485 32.65 -8.56 11.28
N ARG A 486 33.30 -8.69 12.44
CA ARG A 486 32.64 -9.09 13.68
C ARG A 486 31.58 -8.08 14.17
N TYR A 487 31.70 -6.80 13.83
CA TYR A 487 30.75 -5.78 14.27
C TYR A 487 29.76 -5.41 13.17
N LEU A 488 28.47 -5.27 13.53
CA LEU A 488 27.40 -4.85 12.63
C LEU A 488 26.72 -3.59 13.15
N MET A 489 26.57 -2.59 12.27
CA MET A 489 25.77 -1.41 12.53
C MET A 489 24.53 -1.37 11.62
N LEU A 490 23.34 -1.48 12.23
CA LEU A 490 22.05 -1.41 11.55
C LEU A 490 21.44 -0.01 11.63
N ARG A 491 21.17 0.58 10.47
CA ARG A 491 20.41 1.82 10.36
C ARG A 491 18.95 1.53 10.09
N LEU A 492 18.10 1.83 11.06
CA LEU A 492 16.65 1.59 10.99
C LEU A 492 15.84 2.86 10.71
N GLY A 493 16.48 3.95 10.28
CA GLY A 493 15.80 5.21 9.92
C GLY A 493 14.84 5.07 8.73
N GLY A 494 15.07 4.08 7.87
CA GLY A 494 14.18 3.71 6.77
C GLY A 494 13.08 2.72 7.17
N VAL A 495 12.97 2.34 8.45
CA VAL A 495 11.97 1.39 8.95
C VAL A 495 10.79 2.12 9.58
N ASP A 496 9.67 2.08 8.86
CA ASP A 496 8.42 2.75 9.28
C ASP A 496 7.63 1.89 10.27
N HIS A 497 7.66 0.58 10.08
CA HIS A 497 6.88 -0.39 10.84
C HIS A 497 7.71 -1.62 11.17
N CYS A 498 7.54 -2.12 12.39
CA CYS A 498 8.12 -3.37 12.87
C CYS A 498 7.03 -4.14 13.61
N ASP A 499 6.94 -5.45 13.41
CA ASP A 499 6.07 -6.34 14.19
C ASP A 499 6.88 -7.24 15.13
N VAL A 500 6.20 -8.13 15.87
CA VAL A 500 6.84 -9.04 16.83
C VAL A 500 7.82 -9.99 16.13
N SER A 501 7.52 -10.44 14.91
CA SER A 501 8.44 -11.26 14.12
C SER A 501 9.69 -10.47 13.75
N GLY A 502 9.55 -9.19 13.40
CA GLY A 502 10.65 -8.26 13.16
C GLY A 502 11.58 -8.14 14.36
N ILE A 503 11.03 -7.99 15.57
CA ILE A 503 11.83 -7.96 16.81
C ILE A 503 12.58 -9.28 17.02
N ARG A 504 11.90 -10.43 16.90
CA ARG A 504 12.54 -11.75 17.04
C ARG A 504 13.68 -11.97 16.05
N MET A 505 13.54 -11.48 14.83
CA MET A 505 14.60 -11.53 13.83
C MET A 505 15.81 -10.69 14.28
N LEU A 506 15.59 -9.47 14.79
CA LEU A 506 16.67 -8.65 15.34
C LEU A 506 17.36 -9.34 16.53
N GLU A 507 16.61 -10.00 17.41
CA GLU A 507 17.17 -10.77 18.53
C GLU A 507 18.08 -11.91 18.03
N ALA A 508 17.64 -12.63 16.98
CA ALA A 508 18.42 -13.69 16.36
C ALA A 508 19.72 -13.15 15.72
N VAL A 509 19.66 -11.99 15.06
CA VAL A 509 20.83 -11.32 14.49
C VAL A 509 21.82 -10.91 15.59
N VAL A 510 21.34 -10.29 16.68
CA VAL A 510 22.19 -9.89 17.83
C VAL A 510 22.90 -11.11 18.41
N ARG A 511 22.17 -12.20 18.67
CA ARG A 511 22.76 -13.43 19.22
C ARG A 511 23.82 -14.03 18.30
N ARG A 512 23.55 -14.12 17.00
CA ARG A 512 24.51 -14.67 16.03
C ARG A 512 25.81 -13.86 15.95
N TYR A 513 25.73 -12.54 15.89
CA TYR A 513 26.94 -11.71 15.85
C TYR A 513 27.76 -11.82 17.15
N ARG A 514 27.09 -11.93 18.32
CA ARG A 514 27.75 -12.18 19.61
C ARG A 514 28.40 -13.56 19.72
N GLU A 515 27.75 -14.60 19.20
CA GLU A 515 28.31 -15.95 19.12
C GLU A 515 29.60 -16.00 18.28
N HIS A 516 29.78 -15.06 17.34
CA HIS A 516 30.98 -14.93 16.51
C HIS A 516 32.01 -13.92 17.09
N GLY A 517 31.86 -13.53 18.36
CA GLY A 517 32.82 -12.68 19.08
C GLY A 517 32.74 -11.19 18.74
N GLY A 518 31.60 -10.74 18.20
CA GLY A 518 31.33 -9.32 17.92
C GLY A 518 30.05 -8.82 18.56
N ASP A 519 29.49 -7.72 18.05
CA ASP A 519 28.24 -7.16 18.57
C ASP A 519 27.49 -6.32 17.52
N VAL A 520 26.23 -6.01 17.82
CA VAL A 520 25.31 -5.27 16.95
C VAL A 520 24.97 -3.91 17.54
N TYR A 521 25.10 -2.87 16.71
CA TYR A 521 24.77 -1.48 17.02
C TYR A 521 23.58 -1.04 16.16
N ILE A 522 22.62 -0.32 16.74
CA ILE A 522 21.44 0.16 16.03
C ILE A 522 21.35 1.67 16.11
N CYS A 523 21.13 2.34 14.97
CA CYS A 523 20.89 3.78 14.95
C CYS A 523 19.67 4.20 14.12
N GLY A 524 19.15 5.40 14.41
CA GLY A 524 18.06 6.02 13.65
C GLY A 524 16.69 5.38 13.83
N VAL A 525 16.43 4.69 14.95
CA VAL A 525 15.14 4.02 15.18
C VAL A 525 14.00 5.04 15.30
N ARG A 526 12.93 4.86 14.51
CA ARG A 526 11.74 5.72 14.60
C ARG A 526 10.91 5.44 15.87
N PRO A 527 10.16 6.43 16.40
CA PRO A 527 9.40 6.27 17.64
C PRO A 527 8.43 5.08 17.69
N PRO A 528 7.68 4.73 16.62
CA PRO A 528 6.80 3.56 16.65
C PRO A 528 7.55 2.24 16.86
N VAL A 529 8.67 2.06 16.17
CA VAL A 529 9.52 0.88 16.28
C VAL A 529 10.20 0.83 17.64
N ARG A 530 10.67 1.98 18.14
CA ARG A 530 11.31 2.05 19.47
C ARG A 530 10.37 1.67 20.61
N ARG A 531 9.09 2.05 20.53
CA ARG A 531 8.08 1.63 21.53
C ARG A 531 7.91 0.11 21.55
N LEU A 532 7.89 -0.52 20.37
CA LEU A 532 7.78 -1.98 20.28
C LEU A 532 9.03 -2.67 20.85
N MET A 533 10.24 -2.19 20.50
CA MET A 533 11.51 -2.71 21.04
C MET A 533 11.52 -2.68 22.58
N LYS A 534 11.10 -1.56 23.17
CA LYS A 534 10.98 -1.42 24.63
C LYS A 534 9.96 -2.41 25.22
N SER A 535 8.76 -2.47 24.65
CA SER A 535 7.71 -3.36 25.16
C SER A 535 8.04 -4.85 25.02
N ALA A 536 8.88 -5.22 24.05
CA ALA A 536 9.31 -6.58 23.81
C ALA A 536 10.56 -6.99 24.62
N GLY A 537 11.17 -6.07 25.38
CA GLY A 537 12.42 -6.33 26.13
C GLY A 537 13.68 -6.35 25.25
N PHE A 538 13.60 -5.91 24.00
CA PHE A 538 14.73 -5.93 23.07
C PHE A 538 15.88 -5.00 23.53
N ASP A 539 15.55 -3.88 24.18
CA ASP A 539 16.56 -2.93 24.70
C ASP A 539 17.48 -3.61 25.76
N GLU A 540 16.99 -4.61 26.50
CA GLU A 540 17.78 -5.37 27.49
C GLU A 540 18.74 -6.34 26.81
N LEU A 541 18.28 -7.03 25.75
CA LEU A 541 19.13 -7.93 24.98
C LEU A 541 20.21 -7.15 24.21
N LEU A 542 19.85 -6.07 23.52
CA LEU A 542 20.80 -5.25 22.76
C LEU A 542 21.78 -4.53 23.70
N GLY A 543 21.30 -4.04 24.84
CA GLY A 543 22.05 -3.14 25.71
C GLY A 543 21.86 -1.68 25.28
N LEU A 544 21.54 -0.79 26.22
CA LEU A 544 21.26 0.62 25.94
C LEU A 544 22.45 1.36 25.29
N ARG A 545 23.67 0.90 25.53
CA ARG A 545 24.91 1.45 24.97
C ARG A 545 25.03 1.22 23.46
N ASN A 546 24.37 0.18 22.94
CA ASN A 546 24.43 -0.20 21.54
C ASN A 546 23.35 0.48 20.69
N LEU A 547 22.52 1.32 21.32
CA LEU A 547 21.48 2.09 20.64
C LEU A 547 21.95 3.55 20.48
N LEU A 548 22.44 3.85 19.29
CA LEU A 548 23.21 5.06 18.98
C LEU A 548 22.35 6.15 18.31
N THR A 549 22.73 7.41 18.55
CA THR A 549 22.22 8.58 17.82
C THR A 549 22.96 8.74 16.49
N GLY A 550 22.29 9.32 15.50
CA GLY A 550 22.72 9.23 14.09
C GLY A 550 24.07 9.89 13.76
N ASP A 551 24.45 10.95 14.47
CA ASP A 551 25.58 11.81 14.09
C ASP A 551 26.93 11.31 14.63
N ASP A 552 26.96 10.66 15.79
CA ASP A 552 28.20 10.18 16.44
C ASP A 552 28.36 8.66 16.43
N ALA A 553 27.46 7.93 15.76
CA ALA A 553 27.43 6.47 15.86
C ALA A 553 28.71 5.80 15.32
N ILE A 554 29.27 6.31 14.20
CA ILE A 554 30.51 5.75 13.63
C ILE A 554 31.69 6.05 14.56
N ALA A 555 31.83 7.30 15.01
CA ALA A 555 32.87 7.70 15.95
C ALA A 555 32.82 6.86 17.24
N HIS A 556 31.61 6.64 17.79
CA HIS A 556 31.44 5.81 18.98
C HIS A 556 31.96 4.39 18.78
N VAL A 557 31.56 3.72 17.69
CA VAL A 557 32.01 2.35 17.39
C VAL A 557 33.52 2.35 17.10
N PHE A 558 34.03 3.31 16.34
CA PHE A 558 35.44 3.40 15.99
C PHE A 558 36.35 3.51 17.21
N PHE A 559 36.05 4.43 18.13
CA PHE A 559 36.94 4.69 19.28
C PHE A 559 36.75 3.75 20.46
N ASN A 560 35.58 3.10 20.60
CA ASN A 560 35.28 2.29 21.79
C ASN A 560 35.22 0.78 21.50
N VAL A 561 35.12 0.37 20.25
CA VAL A 561 34.78 -1.03 19.88
C VAL A 561 35.80 -1.62 18.91
N LEU A 562 36.18 -0.90 17.86
CA LEU A 562 37.08 -1.45 16.85
C LEU A 562 38.50 -1.64 17.40
N ASP A 563 39.15 -2.73 17.00
CA ASP A 563 40.53 -3.02 17.41
C ASP A 563 41.51 -2.08 16.69
N PRO A 564 42.19 -1.18 17.43
CA PRO A 564 43.12 -0.21 16.84
C PRO A 564 44.36 -0.88 16.26
N LEU A 565 44.80 -2.03 16.79
CA LEU A 565 45.98 -2.74 16.27
C LEU A 565 45.68 -3.34 14.89
N TYR A 566 44.50 -3.93 14.73
CA TYR A 566 44.02 -4.36 13.41
C TYR A 566 43.93 -3.16 12.45
N CYS A 567 43.41 -2.01 12.92
CA CYS A 567 43.37 -0.79 12.12
C CYS A 567 44.76 -0.33 11.68
N VAL A 568 45.77 -0.36 12.55
CA VAL A 568 47.13 0.11 12.23
C VAL A 568 47.88 -0.84 11.31
N HIS A 569 47.80 -2.15 11.56
CA HIS A 569 48.68 -3.15 10.94
C HIS A 569 48.03 -4.00 9.85
N ARG A 570 46.74 -4.33 9.95
CA ARG A 570 46.09 -5.31 9.03
C ARG A 570 45.07 -4.68 8.08
N CYS A 571 44.58 -3.50 8.39
CA CYS A 571 43.50 -2.88 7.65
C CYS A 571 43.96 -2.37 6.27
N ALA A 572 43.44 -3.00 5.21
CA ALA A 572 43.78 -2.67 3.83
C ALA A 572 43.24 -1.30 3.37
N VAL A 573 42.13 -0.82 3.97
CA VAL A 573 41.32 0.30 3.45
C VAL A 573 40.91 1.28 4.54
N ARG A 574 40.94 2.59 4.23
CA ARG A 574 40.46 3.65 5.13
C ARG A 574 39.09 4.17 4.70
N VAL A 575 38.03 3.66 5.33
CA VAL A 575 36.62 3.92 4.94
C VAL A 575 35.98 5.10 5.67
N PHE A 576 36.28 5.29 6.96
CA PHE A 576 35.66 6.31 7.83
C PHE A 576 36.49 7.60 7.92
N ALA A 577 35.92 8.69 8.45
CA ALA A 577 36.67 9.93 8.66
C ALA A 577 37.72 9.73 9.75
N GLU A 578 37.31 9.05 10.82
CA GLU A 578 38.09 8.75 12.02
C GLU A 578 39.32 7.89 11.68
N CYS A 579 39.20 7.00 10.69
CA CYS A 579 40.33 6.16 10.28
C CYS A 579 41.36 6.88 9.39
N GLN A 580 41.04 8.06 8.82
CA GLN A 580 42.00 8.82 8.00
C GLN A 580 43.18 9.32 8.82
N ALA A 581 42.97 9.57 10.12
CA ALA A 581 44.02 10.00 11.04
C ALA A 581 44.96 8.84 11.47
N VAL A 582 44.60 7.58 11.20
CA VAL A 582 45.38 6.41 11.63
C VAL A 582 46.48 6.09 10.61
N ARG A 583 47.73 6.37 11.01
CA ARG A 583 48.94 6.00 10.25
C ARG A 583 49.08 4.48 10.18
N LYS A 584 49.49 3.94 9.02
CA LYS A 584 49.85 2.52 8.90
C LYS A 584 51.20 2.29 9.57
N GLY A 585 51.27 1.30 10.46
CA GLY A 585 52.53 0.84 11.02
C GLY A 585 53.35 0.05 9.98
N PRO A 586 54.63 -0.24 10.25
CA PRO A 586 55.37 -1.21 9.45
C PRO A 586 54.61 -2.55 9.43
N ASP A 587 54.61 -3.23 8.28
CA ASP A 587 54.04 -4.57 8.15
C ASP A 587 54.77 -5.49 9.15
N VAL A 588 54.03 -6.04 10.11
CA VAL A 588 54.58 -7.02 11.04
C VAL A 588 54.57 -8.35 10.29
N ASP A 589 55.75 -8.90 9.99
CA ASP A 589 55.93 -10.08 9.14
C ASP A 589 55.21 -11.34 9.65
N ASP A 590 54.76 -11.36 10.92
CA ASP A 590 53.96 -12.44 11.51
C ASP A 590 52.59 -11.95 11.98
N ALA A 591 51.65 -11.83 11.04
CA ALA A 591 50.26 -11.44 11.33
C ALA A 591 49.44 -12.51 12.08
N ASP A 592 49.99 -13.72 12.28
CA ASP A 592 49.34 -14.83 12.99
C ASP A 592 49.68 -14.90 14.49
N ASP A 593 50.70 -14.16 14.97
CA ASP A 593 51.15 -14.16 16.38
C ASP A 593 50.63 -12.97 17.22
N MET A 594 49.84 -12.07 16.63
CA MET A 594 49.17 -11.02 17.40
C MET A 594 47.92 -11.59 18.10
N PRO A 595 47.85 -11.61 19.44
CA PRO A 595 46.71 -12.15 20.14
C PRO A 595 45.45 -11.37 19.75
N HIS A 596 44.40 -12.09 19.32
CA HIS A 596 43.06 -11.53 19.21
C HIS A 596 42.63 -11.02 20.59
N LEU A 597 42.84 -9.72 20.83
CA LEU A 597 42.54 -9.09 22.10
C LEU A 597 41.02 -9.07 22.29
N ALA A 598 40.56 -9.66 23.40
CA ALA A 598 39.18 -9.64 23.81
C ALA A 598 38.66 -8.19 23.96
N PRO A 599 37.35 -7.95 23.73
CA PRO A 599 36.72 -6.65 23.91
C PRO A 599 37.03 -6.03 25.29
N LEU A 600 37.07 -4.70 25.37
CA LEU A 600 37.34 -3.91 26.59
C LEU A 600 36.18 -3.92 27.61
N GLU A 601 35.38 -4.98 27.65
CA GLU A 601 34.10 -4.99 28.37
C GLU A 601 34.26 -5.09 29.90
N ASP A 602 35.38 -5.63 30.40
CA ASP A 602 35.60 -5.86 31.84
C ASP A 602 36.72 -4.99 32.45
N LEU A 603 36.60 -3.66 32.35
CA LEU A 603 37.56 -2.72 32.97
C LEU A 603 37.38 -2.53 34.49
N GLU A 604 36.42 -3.20 35.13
CA GLU A 604 36.20 -3.08 36.57
C GLU A 604 37.12 -3.97 37.42
N ASP A 605 37.73 -5.01 36.85
CA ASP A 605 38.44 -6.08 37.61
C ASP A 605 39.90 -6.35 37.17
N ASP A 606 40.55 -5.40 36.49
CA ASP A 606 41.88 -5.61 35.86
C ASP A 606 43.11 -5.20 36.72
N GLY A 607 42.95 -5.06 38.04
CA GLY A 607 44.08 -4.73 38.93
C GLY A 607 44.51 -3.25 38.96
N GLY A 608 43.75 -2.32 38.38
CA GLY A 608 44.03 -0.88 38.52
C GLY A 608 43.92 -0.35 39.96
N LEU A 609 44.80 0.55 40.39
CA LEU A 609 44.83 1.14 41.74
C LEU A 609 43.63 2.05 41.97
N ALA A 610 43.02 2.00 43.17
CA ALA A 610 41.97 2.94 43.55
C ALA A 610 42.55 4.34 43.79
N VAL A 611 41.73 5.38 43.62
CA VAL A 611 42.17 6.78 43.81
C VAL A 611 42.73 7.01 45.21
N ASP A 612 42.08 6.45 46.24
CA ASP A 612 42.52 6.58 47.63
C ASP A 612 43.89 5.92 47.88
N ASP A 613 44.14 4.77 47.23
CA ASP A 613 45.44 4.09 47.31
C ASP A 613 46.55 4.90 46.63
N VAL A 614 46.25 5.49 45.47
CA VAL A 614 47.19 6.36 44.75
C VAL A 614 47.52 7.59 45.60
N ALA A 615 46.51 8.23 46.20
CA ALA A 615 46.71 9.39 47.07
C ALA A 615 47.57 9.05 48.29
N ALA A 616 47.28 7.94 48.98
CA ALA A 616 48.03 7.48 50.15
C ALA A 616 49.50 7.14 49.83
N ARG A 617 49.78 6.63 48.62
CA ARG A 617 51.16 6.35 48.18
C ARG A 617 51.93 7.64 47.87
N LEU A 618 51.28 8.62 47.24
CA LEU A 618 51.88 9.93 46.97
C LEU A 618 52.15 10.72 48.27
N GLU A 619 51.28 10.63 49.28
CA GLU A 619 51.51 11.25 50.60
C GLU A 619 52.70 10.64 51.37
N ARG A 620 53.04 9.37 51.10
CA ARG A 620 54.19 8.68 51.71
C ARG A 620 55.50 8.91 50.95
N GLU A 621 55.51 9.79 49.95
CA GLU A 621 56.65 10.03 49.06
C GLU A 621 57.17 8.75 48.37
N GLU A 622 56.28 7.79 48.07
CA GLU A 622 56.66 6.65 47.22
C GLU A 622 57.07 7.17 45.83
N GLN A 623 58.16 6.64 45.28
CA GLN A 623 58.70 7.05 43.98
C GLN A 623 57.88 6.50 42.81
N LEU A 624 56.61 6.90 42.68
CA LEU A 624 55.75 6.59 41.54
C LEU A 624 55.99 7.60 40.40
N ALA A 625 56.20 7.08 39.19
CA ALA A 625 56.28 7.91 38.00
C ALA A 625 54.89 8.09 37.37
N LEU A 626 54.34 9.30 37.48
CA LEU A 626 53.01 9.63 36.96
C LEU A 626 53.08 9.98 35.47
N VAL A 627 52.28 9.32 34.64
CA VAL A 627 52.16 9.62 33.21
C VAL A 627 50.70 9.89 32.87
N ASP A 628 50.43 11.12 32.40
CA ASP A 628 49.11 11.55 31.97
C ASP A 628 48.96 11.35 30.46
N VAL A 629 48.16 10.35 30.07
CA VAL A 629 47.95 9.97 28.66
C VAL A 629 46.80 10.73 27.99
N ARG A 630 46.32 11.80 28.63
CA ARG A 630 45.35 12.73 28.04
C ARG A 630 46.01 13.69 27.04
N GLU A 631 45.19 14.42 26.31
CA GLU A 631 45.70 15.48 25.43
C GLU A 631 46.30 16.64 26.26
N PRO A 632 47.28 17.40 25.74
CA PRO A 632 47.95 18.49 26.48
C PRO A 632 46.97 19.55 27.02
N GLU A 633 45.88 19.79 26.30
CA GLU A 633 44.78 20.69 26.70
C GLU A 633 44.04 20.19 27.94
N GLU A 634 43.86 18.87 28.10
CA GLU A 634 43.21 18.30 29.27
C GLU A 634 44.15 18.27 30.49
N HIS A 635 45.45 18.14 30.25
CA HIS A 635 46.51 18.15 31.25
C HIS A 635 46.72 19.55 31.83
N SER A 636 46.85 20.57 30.96
CA SER A 636 46.99 21.98 31.36
C SER A 636 45.81 22.50 32.18
N ARG A 637 44.58 22.05 31.91
CA ARG A 637 43.37 22.38 32.69
C ARG A 637 43.32 21.78 34.10
N GLY A 638 44.28 20.93 34.46
CA GLY A 638 44.33 20.30 35.78
C GLY A 638 44.81 18.85 35.71
N HIS A 639 45.96 18.58 36.34
CA HIS A 639 46.61 17.28 36.43
C HIS A 639 47.14 17.01 37.84
N ILE A 640 47.59 15.78 38.10
CA ILE A 640 48.25 15.42 39.36
C ILE A 640 49.67 15.99 39.34
N ALA A 641 50.10 16.59 40.45
CA ALA A 641 51.42 17.22 40.55
C ALA A 641 52.55 16.26 40.12
N GLY A 642 53.46 16.75 39.26
CA GLY A 642 54.59 15.97 38.74
C GLY A 642 54.23 14.91 37.69
N ALA A 643 53.02 14.90 37.14
CA ALA A 643 52.66 14.00 36.04
C ALA A 643 53.29 14.43 34.71
N LEU A 644 54.00 13.51 34.06
CA LEU A 644 54.54 13.70 32.70
C LEU A 644 53.39 13.68 31.69
N SER A 645 53.22 14.74 30.90
CA SER A 645 52.26 14.77 29.80
C SER A 645 52.78 14.00 28.60
N LEU A 646 52.17 12.84 28.32
CA LEU A 646 52.53 11.98 27.20
C LEU A 646 51.26 11.41 26.56
N PRO A 647 50.63 12.13 25.60
CA PRO A 647 49.34 11.74 25.03
C PRO A 647 49.36 10.32 24.48
N LEU A 648 48.26 9.57 24.64
CA LEU A 648 48.16 8.16 24.24
C LEU A 648 48.65 7.89 22.80
N ARG A 649 48.40 8.84 21.89
CA ARG A 649 48.81 8.77 20.48
C ARG A 649 50.33 8.80 20.25
N GLU A 650 51.07 9.42 21.16
CA GLU A 650 52.52 9.63 21.10
C GLU A 650 53.29 8.66 22.00
N LEU A 651 52.57 7.89 22.84
CA LEU A 651 53.13 7.03 23.89
C LEU A 651 54.16 6.00 23.39
N ILE A 652 53.94 5.42 22.21
CA ILE A 652 54.86 4.44 21.63
C ILE A 652 56.07 5.11 20.97
N GLU A 653 55.85 6.26 20.31
CA GLU A 653 56.91 7.00 19.61
C GLU A 653 57.88 7.64 20.60
N ARG A 654 57.38 8.08 21.76
CA ARG A 654 58.14 8.75 22.82
C ARG A 654 58.32 7.86 24.05
N LYS A 655 58.31 6.53 23.87
CA LYS A 655 58.45 5.57 24.97
C LYS A 655 59.77 5.72 25.74
N ASP A 656 60.82 6.21 25.08
CA ASP A 656 62.14 6.43 25.70
C ASP A 656 62.14 7.57 26.74
N GLU A 657 61.05 8.36 26.81
CA GLU A 657 60.84 9.37 27.85
C GLU A 657 60.20 8.78 29.12
N LEU A 658 59.75 7.52 29.08
CA LEU A 658 59.20 6.84 30.24
C LEU A 658 60.35 6.46 31.21
N PRO A 659 60.25 6.80 32.50
CA PRO A 659 61.29 6.45 33.46
C PRO A 659 61.32 4.93 33.71
N GLU A 660 62.45 4.30 33.41
CA GLU A 660 62.65 2.84 33.53
C GLU A 660 62.94 2.36 34.97
N THR A 661 63.27 3.27 35.90
CA THR A 661 63.75 2.91 37.25
C THR A 661 62.68 3.01 38.34
N ARG A 662 61.42 3.28 38.00
CA ARG A 662 60.32 3.53 38.94
C ARG A 662 59.01 2.90 38.46
N PRO A 663 58.12 2.45 39.37
CA PRO A 663 56.80 1.97 38.96
C PRO A 663 55.98 3.11 38.33
N LEU A 664 55.40 2.84 37.17
CA LEU A 664 54.64 3.78 36.36
C LEU A 664 53.17 3.78 36.76
N LEU A 665 52.56 4.96 36.89
CA LEU A 665 51.12 5.11 37.04
C LEU A 665 50.53 5.89 35.87
N LEU A 666 49.75 5.19 35.05
CA LEU A 666 49.06 5.76 33.90
C LEU A 666 47.71 6.35 34.32
N VAL A 667 47.51 7.62 33.96
CA VAL A 667 46.31 8.38 34.29
C VAL A 667 45.65 8.91 33.03
N CYS A 668 44.32 8.83 32.96
CA CYS A 668 43.55 9.53 31.95
C CYS A 668 42.26 10.11 32.53
N ARG A 669 41.33 10.59 31.68
CA ARG A 669 40.07 11.20 32.16
C ARG A 669 39.20 10.21 32.95
N THR A 670 38.98 9.00 32.43
CA THR A 670 38.00 8.03 32.96
C THR A 670 38.59 6.67 33.36
N GLY A 671 39.90 6.46 33.16
CA GLY A 671 40.57 5.16 33.31
C GLY A 671 40.69 4.34 32.02
N ARG A 672 39.93 4.66 30.96
CA ARG A 672 39.91 3.88 29.70
C ARG A 672 41.16 4.05 28.84
N ARG A 673 41.57 5.30 28.55
CA ARG A 673 42.78 5.58 27.76
C ARG A 673 44.04 5.07 28.44
N SER A 674 44.10 5.13 29.76
CA SER A 674 45.18 4.53 30.56
C SER A 674 45.18 3.00 30.53
N ALA A 675 44.02 2.35 30.38
CA ALA A 675 43.96 0.91 30.15
C ALA A 675 44.44 0.53 28.74
N HIS A 676 44.12 1.35 27.73
CA HIS A 676 44.73 1.22 26.40
C HIS A 676 46.24 1.42 26.45
N ALA A 677 46.71 2.47 27.13
CA ALA A 677 48.13 2.75 27.32
C ALA A 677 48.86 1.57 27.96
N LEU A 678 48.29 0.98 29.03
CA LEU A 678 48.82 -0.19 29.70
C LEU A 678 48.97 -1.36 28.71
N ARG A 679 47.93 -1.64 27.90
CA ARG A 679 47.97 -2.67 26.84
C ARG A 679 49.01 -2.39 25.77
N MET A 680 49.17 -1.12 25.37
CA MET A 680 50.17 -0.71 24.38
C MET A 680 51.60 -0.91 24.88
N LEU A 681 51.83 -0.77 26.19
CA LEU A 681 53.14 -0.97 26.83
C LEU A 681 53.41 -2.42 27.25
N SER A 682 52.39 -3.29 27.26
CA SER A 682 52.44 -4.68 27.75
C SER A 682 53.42 -5.60 27.00
N GLY A 683 53.95 -5.17 25.85
CA GLY A 683 54.97 -5.90 25.09
C GLY A 683 56.33 -5.20 25.04
N HIS A 684 56.51 -4.08 25.75
CA HIS A 684 57.70 -3.22 25.65
C HIS A 684 58.34 -2.91 26.99
N VAL A 685 57.62 -3.09 28.10
CA VAL A 685 58.05 -2.84 29.48
C VAL A 685 57.48 -3.94 30.38
N ASP A 686 58.17 -4.30 31.47
CA ASP A 686 57.72 -5.35 32.40
C ASP A 686 56.40 -4.95 33.10
N LEU A 687 55.43 -5.87 33.12
CA LEU A 687 54.03 -5.58 33.47
C LEU A 687 53.82 -5.38 34.98
N ASP A 688 54.71 -5.93 35.80
CA ASP A 688 54.59 -5.89 37.26
C ASP A 688 54.83 -4.49 37.85
N ASP A 689 55.42 -3.57 37.07
CA ASP A 689 55.76 -2.20 37.48
C ASP A 689 54.89 -1.12 36.81
N ILE A 690 53.86 -1.47 36.02
CA ILE A 690 52.93 -0.49 35.43
C ILE A 690 51.52 -0.65 35.98
N HIS A 691 51.05 0.40 36.63
CA HIS A 691 49.70 0.49 37.15
C HIS A 691 48.89 1.55 36.40
N ARG A 692 47.57 1.46 36.52
CA ARG A 692 46.65 2.51 36.08
C ARG A 692 45.78 2.99 37.22
N MET A 693 45.36 4.26 37.18
CA MET A 693 44.41 4.79 38.16
C MET A 693 42.96 4.49 37.75
N ARG A 694 42.23 3.79 38.63
CA ARG A 694 40.81 3.46 38.41
C ARG A 694 39.94 4.70 38.49
N GLY A 695 39.02 4.86 37.53
CA GLY A 695 38.16 6.05 37.43
C GLY A 695 38.86 7.32 36.91
N GLY A 696 40.19 7.32 36.76
CA GLY A 696 40.95 8.43 36.20
C GLY A 696 40.76 9.76 36.94
N MET A 697 41.08 10.86 36.26
CA MET A 697 41.01 12.22 36.82
C MET A 697 39.60 12.65 37.28
N LEU A 698 38.55 12.04 36.74
CA LEU A 698 37.19 12.28 37.26
C LEU A 698 37.04 11.77 38.70
N ALA A 699 37.56 10.58 39.00
CA ALA A 699 37.52 10.02 40.34
C ALA A 699 38.46 10.79 41.29
N TRP A 700 39.63 11.22 40.81
CA TRP A 700 40.55 12.09 41.55
C TRP A 700 39.90 13.41 41.97
N ARG A 701 39.18 14.07 41.05
CA ARG A 701 38.42 15.30 41.34
C ARG A 701 37.24 15.06 42.28
N ALA A 702 36.52 13.95 42.10
CA ALA A 702 35.40 13.60 42.96
C ALA A 702 35.84 13.36 44.41
N ALA A 703 37.08 12.89 44.62
CA ALA A 703 37.69 12.73 45.94
C ALA A 703 38.21 14.06 46.55
N GLY A 704 38.14 15.19 45.83
CA GLY A 704 38.58 16.50 46.33
C GLY A 704 40.09 16.66 46.46
N LEU A 705 40.87 15.84 45.75
CA LEU A 705 42.33 15.82 45.83
C LEU A 705 42.97 16.97 45.00
N PRO A 706 44.17 17.44 45.39
CA PRO A 706 44.80 18.62 44.79
C PRO A 706 45.16 18.41 43.31
N LEU A 707 45.19 19.51 42.56
CA LEU A 707 45.56 19.56 41.14
C LEU A 707 46.57 20.67 40.89
N GLU A 708 47.53 20.41 40.01
CA GLU A 708 48.34 21.44 39.36
C GLU A 708 47.67 21.87 38.06
N VAL A 709 47.70 23.17 37.78
CA VAL A 709 47.19 23.77 36.54
C VAL A 709 48.41 24.33 35.80
N GLY A 710 48.51 24.08 34.50
CA GLY A 710 49.62 24.58 33.68
C GLY A 710 49.58 26.11 33.55
N ASP A 711 50.73 26.73 33.26
CA ASP A 711 50.86 28.17 33.04
C ASP A 711 49.83 28.67 32.01
N ALA A 712 49.13 29.75 32.37
CA ALA A 712 47.95 30.27 31.68
C ALA A 712 48.24 30.98 30.34
N ASP A 713 49.47 30.91 29.82
CA ASP A 713 49.89 31.67 28.62
C ASP A 713 49.62 30.95 27.28
N GLU A 714 49.17 29.68 27.27
CA GLU A 714 48.93 28.92 26.03
C GLU A 714 47.44 28.62 25.69
N ILE A 715 46.47 29.05 26.50
CA ILE A 715 45.04 28.74 26.22
C ILE A 715 44.28 30.02 25.89
N GLY A 716 44.31 30.38 24.60
CA GLY A 716 43.43 31.37 24.01
C GLY A 716 41.95 30.96 24.12
N GLU A 717 41.15 31.95 24.51
CA GLU A 717 39.68 32.04 24.48
C GLU A 717 38.92 30.87 23.86
N LEU A 718 38.26 30.06 24.71
CA LEU A 718 36.96 29.39 24.49
C LEU A 718 36.59 28.60 25.77
N ALA A 719 36.25 29.35 26.83
CA ALA A 719 35.68 28.80 28.05
C ALA A 719 34.41 29.56 28.42
N ALA A 720 33.35 29.26 27.69
CA ALA A 720 31.96 29.39 28.14
C ALA A 720 31.24 28.14 27.63
N ASP A 721 30.44 27.52 28.49
CA ASP A 721 29.64 26.30 28.27
C ASP A 721 30.28 24.99 28.79
N ASP A 722 30.37 24.88 30.12
CA ASP A 722 30.18 23.59 30.79
C ASP A 722 29.30 23.82 32.04
N GLU A 723 28.01 24.06 31.80
CA GLU A 723 26.99 24.00 32.84
C GLU A 723 26.80 22.55 33.29
N THR A 724 27.00 22.33 34.59
CA THR A 724 26.62 21.11 35.30
C THR A 724 25.10 20.89 35.22
N PRO A 725 24.58 19.68 34.92
CA PRO A 725 23.17 19.43 35.05
C PRO A 725 22.80 19.29 36.53
N ASN A 726 22.04 20.26 37.00
CA ASN A 726 21.44 20.31 38.33
C ASN A 726 20.56 19.07 38.58
N ARG A 727 20.83 18.37 39.68
CA ARG A 727 20.10 17.19 40.16
C ARG A 727 18.83 17.65 40.90
N SER A 728 17.81 18.07 40.17
CA SER A 728 16.41 18.07 40.61
C SER A 728 15.51 18.43 39.44
N GLU A 729 14.53 17.58 39.16
CA GLU A 729 13.48 17.70 38.13
C GLU A 729 13.83 17.24 36.70
N LEU A 730 13.75 15.91 36.46
CA LEU A 730 12.93 15.23 35.43
C LEU A 730 13.30 13.75 35.30
#